data_AF-A0A947MPB6-F1
#
_entry.id   AF-A0A947MPB6-F1
#
_cell.length_a   1.000
_cell.length_b   1.000
_cell.length_c   1.000
_cell.angle_alpha   90.00
_cell.angle_beta   90.00
_cell.angle_gamma   90.00
#
_symmetry.space_group_name_H-M   'P 1'
#
loop_
_entity.id
_entity.type
_entity.pdbx_description
1 polymer ?
#
loop_
_entity_poly.entity_id
_entity_poly.type
_entity_poly.pdbx_seq_one_letter_code
_entity_poly.pdbx_strand_id
1 'polypeptide(L)'
;MRPLTFESPFSRASSRGLLCFVALVLSACGGDDESPGPGDDAASRDVVGFDVPTGDSSSGDLGGPPVDTEVVAGTGTFGSPCGDNLDCVSGFCVAGPSGYQCSEACVTDCPAGWGCKGVATAGQDLTFVCVPDASLLCVPCETDVSCRGGACLDIGGESFCATTCDEPGDCPEGFGCEPDGTGDASHCRPTSGTCDCSPLSVGTVRSCTSSNAFGACPGFETCNGTAFTGCTAKTPTEELCDGKDNDCDGELDEAASPAGGATCTRSSALGTCEGETLCYGAAGEFCTAKEPAAELCNYIDDDCDGATDEDFVDATGGAPIYTDDAHCGACGSSCALAIPNALAECRSDGLGDATGAPYCAVKACLSGYVQTSPVQCSPLPPTLCAPCATAVDCGVPGSVCLAAEEGKACALPCGVGGECPLGYGCTAATAEGTGEPVTVCTPNSGSCGCSGQSLGLERPCEITFTPGAGGAPDDGPVITCPGREVCTIAGWSTCETPADGCDGVDNDCDGTVDGPYVDDAGRYVAGEHCGVCGNNCLASPPPASTGYCDVSGAVPDCAFLCEVGRFDVDGNPANGCECALASGGDLPDGVDQNCDGVDGDEGSAVFVAKSGKLGAAGTRVDPLPSIALGIEKALATGRLHVYVATGVYEERVTLMDGISVWGGFPVGFGFEAGAAPSPTAILAEADDGGAAGLSPGAVNAVAVGFAGTTRLSGFTVYAAPGTEVAPNSIGVYVRECGPALELANLRVVAGAGFPGRAGTPGATGVPGDGGEAGMSGGDIGATECLAAHEHVGGARGTQTCGGNDVSGGAGGKAVCPDFDEDVAGNACPGSPYLQVPKAVESGDPGVGLGAGAGGAAGRDATIHHLWAAASGFDCKTAAVQNCESCTLLPASDKAGKAGESGDSGVPGVAGSGCATGTTVIDHLLVPGDGTSGTPGVAGAGGGGGGAAGGVETVNCELLKGAFDDVGGSGGGGGSGGCGGGGGGGGGGGGASIALFVSGGVAPTVNGNIWVRGAGGPGGGGGPAGTGGLGGAGGAGGASGSQAPNAFCSAGGGSGGPGGAGGDGGGGGGGCGGASAGILLMGASASPGYGAASTFTATGAAGASGQGGASPVAPGTDGAPGPEGDVLSF
;
A
#
# COMPACT_ATOMS: atom_id res chain seq x y z
N MET A 1 57.63 3.86 18.89
CA MET A 1 58.35 2.74 19.53
C MET A 1 57.54 1.47 19.30
N ARG A 2 58.25 0.36 19.14
CA ARG A 2 57.82 -0.96 18.64
C ARG A 2 56.84 -1.71 19.60
N PRO A 3 56.24 -2.86 19.21
CA PRO A 3 54.78 -3.10 19.13
C PRO A 3 54.34 -4.43 19.83
N LEU A 4 53.28 -5.09 19.32
CA LEU A 4 52.81 -6.51 19.49
C LEU A 4 51.60 -6.69 20.45
N THR A 5 50.59 -7.57 20.29
CA THR A 5 50.17 -8.60 19.29
C THR A 5 48.77 -9.14 19.66
N PHE A 6 48.11 -9.71 18.65
CA PHE A 6 47.06 -10.75 18.64
C PHE A 6 47.09 -11.83 19.75
N GLU A 7 45.91 -12.31 20.20
CA GLU A 7 45.40 -13.71 20.04
C GLU A 7 44.12 -13.98 20.89
N SER A 8 43.16 -14.71 20.32
CA SER A 8 42.02 -15.42 20.94
C SER A 8 42.50 -16.74 21.60
N PRO A 9 41.72 -17.66 22.28
CA PRO A 9 40.43 -18.23 21.85
C PRO A 9 39.45 -18.79 22.95
N PHE A 10 38.32 -19.33 22.43
CA PHE A 10 37.36 -20.33 22.95
C PHE A 10 37.76 -21.28 24.11
N SER A 11 36.80 -21.63 24.99
CA SER A 11 36.12 -22.97 25.05
C SER A 11 35.62 -23.42 26.44
N ARG A 12 34.33 -23.84 26.47
CA ARG A 12 33.67 -24.96 27.22
C ARG A 12 33.57 -25.02 28.76
N ALA A 13 32.36 -25.47 29.17
CA ALA A 13 31.96 -26.36 30.29
C ALA A 13 31.02 -25.69 31.31
N SER A 14 30.04 -26.32 31.96
CA SER A 14 29.38 -27.64 31.89
C SER A 14 28.25 -27.61 32.92
N SER A 15 27.07 -28.06 32.52
CA SER A 15 26.01 -28.75 33.27
C SER A 15 26.15 -28.92 34.80
N ARG A 16 25.07 -28.58 35.54
CA ARG A 16 24.54 -29.39 36.66
C ARG A 16 23.03 -29.16 36.83
N GLY A 17 22.25 -30.21 36.60
CA GLY A 17 20.87 -30.33 37.07
C GLY A 17 20.80 -31.03 38.43
N LEU A 18 19.72 -30.81 39.18
CA LEU A 18 19.31 -31.68 40.29
C LEU A 18 17.79 -31.62 40.56
N LEU A 19 17.13 -32.74 40.21
CA LEU A 19 15.98 -33.45 40.79
C LEU A 19 14.72 -32.76 41.36
N CYS A 20 13.60 -33.13 40.72
CA CYS A 20 12.31 -33.66 41.24
C CYS A 20 11.99 -33.64 42.75
N PHE A 21 10.75 -33.25 43.06
CA PHE A 21 9.81 -34.07 43.87
C PHE A 21 8.33 -33.78 43.48
N VAL A 22 7.57 -34.86 43.37
CA VAL A 22 6.12 -34.98 43.07
C VAL A 22 5.33 -35.07 44.39
N ALA A 23 4.08 -34.58 44.39
CA ALA A 23 2.86 -35.10 45.07
C ALA A 23 2.00 -33.98 45.70
N LEU A 24 0.67 -34.00 45.84
CA LEU A 24 -0.53 -34.73 45.35
C LEU A 24 -1.70 -34.19 46.22
N VAL A 25 -2.97 -34.37 45.80
CA VAL A 25 -4.23 -34.43 46.63
C VAL A 25 -5.11 -33.17 46.81
N LEU A 26 -6.17 -33.09 45.97
CA LEU A 26 -7.63 -33.16 46.27
C LEU A 26 -8.42 -32.07 47.07
N SER A 27 -9.50 -31.59 46.40
CA SER A 27 -10.94 -31.74 46.76
C SER A 27 -11.72 -30.65 47.54
N ALA A 28 -12.67 -30.02 46.81
CA ALA A 28 -14.15 -30.06 46.99
C ALA A 28 -14.95 -28.98 47.76
N CYS A 29 -16.09 -28.65 47.09
CA CYS A 29 -17.45 -28.23 47.53
C CYS A 29 -17.64 -26.83 48.15
N GLY A 30 -18.66 -26.02 47.81
CA GLY A 30 -19.84 -26.17 46.93
C GLY A 30 -20.88 -25.03 47.14
N GLY A 31 -21.67 -24.73 46.09
CA GLY A 31 -23.11 -24.33 46.13
C GLY A 31 -23.48 -22.83 46.32
N ASP A 32 -24.55 -22.24 45.74
CA ASP A 32 -25.70 -22.73 44.96
C ASP A 32 -26.34 -21.56 44.14
N ASP A 33 -27.23 -21.94 43.21
CA ASP A 33 -28.12 -21.20 42.29
C ASP A 33 -28.87 -19.95 42.79
N GLU A 34 -29.18 -19.02 41.86
CA GLU A 34 -30.59 -18.64 41.53
C GLU A 34 -30.69 -17.75 40.27
N SER A 35 -31.62 -18.11 39.38
CA SER A 35 -32.16 -17.31 38.27
C SER A 35 -33.70 -17.32 38.40
N PRO A 36 -34.44 -16.24 38.07
CA PRO A 36 -35.22 -16.25 36.82
C PRO A 36 -35.50 -14.87 36.16
N GLY A 37 -35.84 -14.82 34.86
CA GLY A 37 -36.39 -13.64 34.14
C GLY A 37 -37.93 -13.54 34.23
N PRO A 38 -38.68 -12.96 33.25
CA PRO A 38 -38.53 -11.73 32.43
C PRO A 38 -39.79 -10.79 32.54
N GLY A 39 -39.84 -9.64 31.85
CA GLY A 39 -41.10 -8.87 31.68
C GLY A 39 -40.97 -7.48 31.03
N ASP A 40 -41.73 -7.29 29.94
CA ASP A 40 -41.91 -6.07 29.14
C ASP A 40 -42.82 -5.01 29.80
N ASP A 41 -42.67 -3.72 29.46
CA ASP A 41 -43.76 -2.81 29.02
C ASP A 41 -43.29 -1.36 28.73
N ALA A 42 -43.92 -0.76 27.72
CA ALA A 42 -43.57 0.46 26.98
C ALA A 42 -43.94 1.80 27.66
N ALA A 43 -43.31 2.92 27.23
CA ALA A 43 -43.97 4.23 26.92
C ALA A 43 -43.01 5.37 26.47
N SER A 44 -43.13 5.74 25.18
CA SER A 44 -43.38 7.09 24.59
C SER A 44 -42.60 8.39 24.97
N ARG A 45 -42.10 9.06 23.90
CA ARG A 45 -42.16 10.54 23.56
C ARG A 45 -41.33 11.52 24.44
N ASP A 46 -40.75 12.63 23.96
CA ASP A 46 -40.84 13.44 22.74
C ASP A 46 -39.50 14.20 22.58
N VAL A 47 -39.05 14.41 21.34
CA VAL A 47 -37.94 15.30 20.97
C VAL A 47 -38.53 16.64 20.52
N VAL A 48 -38.06 17.74 21.10
CA VAL A 48 -38.39 19.10 20.66
C VAL A 48 -37.48 19.52 19.51
N GLY A 49 -38.10 19.96 18.41
CA GLY A 49 -37.44 20.43 17.20
C GLY A 49 -37.02 21.89 17.22
N PHE A 50 -36.17 22.24 16.25
CA PHE A 50 -35.97 23.61 15.78
C PHE A 50 -35.69 23.59 14.26
N ASP A 51 -36.41 24.45 13.54
CA ASP A 51 -36.54 24.52 12.07
C ASP A 51 -35.52 25.49 11.40
N VAL A 52 -34.97 25.05 10.24
CA VAL A 52 -34.82 25.75 8.92
C VAL A 52 -33.75 26.88 8.78
N PRO A 53 -33.05 27.12 7.61
CA PRO A 53 -33.42 26.82 6.21
C PRO A 53 -32.36 26.23 5.24
N THR A 54 -32.94 25.80 4.12
CA THR A 54 -32.44 25.40 2.79
C THR A 54 -31.65 26.46 2.01
N GLY A 55 -30.68 26.00 1.20
CA GLY A 55 -30.11 26.69 0.04
C GLY A 55 -29.90 25.71 -1.12
N ASP A 56 -30.50 26.05 -2.26
CA ASP A 56 -30.60 25.31 -3.52
C ASP A 56 -29.43 25.62 -4.47
N SER A 57 -28.94 24.61 -5.23
CA SER A 57 -28.47 24.81 -6.61
C SER A 57 -28.34 23.48 -7.36
N SER A 58 -29.40 23.14 -8.11
CA SER A 58 -29.43 22.70 -9.53
C SER A 58 -28.36 21.75 -10.11
N SER A 59 -28.80 20.60 -10.61
CA SER A 59 -28.76 20.22 -12.05
C SER A 59 -29.43 18.85 -12.24
N GLY A 60 -30.43 18.77 -13.12
CA GLY A 60 -31.13 17.52 -13.43
C GLY A 60 -30.40 16.65 -14.45
N ASP A 61 -30.75 15.37 -14.53
CA ASP A 61 -31.35 14.79 -15.74
C ASP A 61 -31.94 13.39 -15.50
N LEU A 62 -33.08 13.17 -16.17
CA LEU A 62 -33.71 11.96 -16.71
C LEU A 62 -33.72 10.64 -15.93
N GLY A 63 -34.96 10.14 -15.72
CA GLY A 63 -35.23 8.83 -15.15
C GLY A 63 -35.07 7.66 -16.14
N GLY A 64 -34.68 6.51 -15.57
CA GLY A 64 -34.93 5.16 -16.06
C GLY A 64 -35.68 4.34 -14.98
N PRO A 65 -36.36 3.24 -15.35
CA PRO A 65 -37.37 2.59 -14.50
C PRO A 65 -36.74 1.82 -13.32
N PRO A 66 -37.47 1.62 -12.20
CA PRO A 66 -36.98 0.83 -11.08
C PRO A 66 -36.95 -0.65 -11.47
N VAL A 67 -35.78 -1.26 -11.37
CA VAL A 67 -35.64 -2.72 -11.36
C VAL A 67 -35.88 -3.16 -9.92
N ASP A 68 -37.03 -3.79 -9.68
CA ASP A 68 -37.28 -4.50 -8.42
C ASP A 68 -36.29 -5.66 -8.30
N THR A 69 -35.37 -5.57 -7.34
CA THR A 69 -34.71 -6.74 -6.76
C THR A 69 -34.85 -6.67 -5.25
N GLU A 70 -35.60 -7.62 -4.71
CA GLU A 70 -35.64 -7.90 -3.28
C GLU A 70 -34.22 -8.27 -2.81
N VAL A 71 -33.65 -7.47 -1.91
CA VAL A 71 -32.38 -7.79 -1.26
C VAL A 71 -32.61 -8.91 -0.25
N VAL A 72 -32.05 -10.09 -0.53
CA VAL A 72 -31.86 -11.16 0.46
C VAL A 72 -30.73 -10.72 1.39
N ALA A 73 -30.99 -10.63 2.69
CA ALA A 73 -29.96 -10.29 3.68
C ALA A 73 -28.87 -11.38 3.74
N GLY A 74 -27.62 -11.02 3.41
CA GLY A 74 -26.42 -11.84 3.64
C GLY A 74 -25.62 -12.29 2.41
N THR A 75 -26.02 -11.90 1.19
CA THR A 75 -25.25 -12.20 -0.04
C THR A 75 -24.32 -11.04 -0.40
N GLY A 76 -23.04 -11.33 -0.62
CA GLY A 76 -22.04 -10.36 -1.11
C GLY A 76 -21.32 -9.51 -0.05
N THR A 77 -21.52 -9.78 1.24
CA THR A 77 -20.77 -9.13 2.34
C THR A 77 -19.40 -9.78 2.55
N PHE A 78 -18.49 -9.12 3.27
CA PHE A 78 -17.17 -9.66 3.59
C PHE A 78 -17.23 -11.11 4.12
N GLY A 79 -16.44 -12.01 3.53
CA GLY A 79 -16.40 -13.44 3.83
C GLY A 79 -17.50 -14.29 3.16
N SER A 80 -18.48 -13.70 2.47
CA SER A 80 -19.47 -14.45 1.70
C SER A 80 -18.82 -15.15 0.50
N PRO A 81 -19.22 -16.38 0.12
CA PRO A 81 -18.71 -17.03 -1.09
C PRO A 81 -19.09 -16.22 -2.33
N CYS A 82 -18.16 -16.12 -3.29
CA CYS A 82 -18.35 -15.39 -4.54
C CYS A 82 -17.84 -16.22 -5.74
N GLY A 83 -18.41 -15.97 -6.92
CA GLY A 83 -17.89 -16.45 -8.20
C GLY A 83 -17.07 -15.39 -8.93
N ASP A 84 -17.44 -14.12 -8.76
CA ASP A 84 -16.76 -12.96 -9.33
C ASP A 84 -16.83 -11.71 -8.44
N ASN A 85 -16.18 -10.61 -8.85
CA ASN A 85 -16.14 -9.35 -8.10
C ASN A 85 -17.50 -8.66 -7.97
N LEU A 86 -18.45 -8.91 -8.89
CA LEU A 86 -19.78 -8.30 -8.89
C LEU A 86 -20.71 -8.96 -7.87
N ASP A 87 -20.42 -10.20 -7.49
CA ASP A 87 -21.09 -10.89 -6.37
C ASP A 87 -20.80 -10.21 -5.02
N CYS A 88 -19.79 -9.36 -4.95
CA CYS A 88 -19.31 -8.71 -3.73
C CYS A 88 -19.70 -7.24 -3.70
N VAL A 89 -20.31 -6.80 -2.60
CA VAL A 89 -20.71 -5.39 -2.36
C VAL A 89 -19.49 -4.46 -2.38
N SER A 90 -18.33 -4.98 -1.98
CA SER A 90 -17.04 -4.30 -2.01
C SER A 90 -16.40 -4.22 -3.40
N GLY A 91 -16.89 -4.99 -4.37
CA GLY A 91 -16.26 -5.13 -5.68
C GLY A 91 -15.01 -6.02 -5.70
N PHE A 92 -14.72 -6.79 -4.64
CA PHE A 92 -13.54 -7.66 -4.54
C PHE A 92 -13.92 -9.09 -4.18
N CYS A 93 -13.64 -10.05 -5.07
CA CYS A 93 -13.75 -11.47 -4.81
C CYS A 93 -12.34 -12.10 -4.82
N VAL A 94 -11.91 -12.68 -3.71
CA VAL A 94 -10.53 -13.18 -3.53
C VAL A 94 -10.51 -14.64 -3.11
N ALA A 95 -9.46 -15.38 -3.47
CA ALA A 95 -9.34 -16.80 -3.14
C ALA A 95 -9.03 -17.02 -1.64
N GLY A 96 -9.72 -17.98 -0.99
CA GLY A 96 -9.49 -18.36 0.40
C GLY A 96 -9.61 -19.86 0.69
N PRO A 97 -9.34 -20.31 1.94
CA PRO A 97 -9.30 -21.73 2.33
C PRO A 97 -10.61 -22.50 2.09
N SER A 98 -11.72 -21.79 2.08
CA SER A 98 -13.08 -22.32 1.88
C SER A 98 -13.62 -22.09 0.46
N GLY A 99 -12.77 -21.66 -0.49
CA GLY A 99 -13.16 -21.16 -1.81
C GLY A 99 -13.05 -19.63 -1.93
N TYR A 100 -13.46 -19.10 -3.08
CA TYR A 100 -13.51 -17.65 -3.34
C TYR A 100 -14.51 -16.97 -2.42
N GLN A 101 -14.08 -15.87 -1.80
CA GLN A 101 -14.84 -15.14 -0.78
C GLN A 101 -14.73 -13.64 -1.03
N CYS A 102 -15.81 -12.91 -0.75
CA CYS A 102 -15.85 -11.47 -0.85
C CYS A 102 -14.92 -10.82 0.16
N SER A 103 -14.15 -9.85 -0.31
CA SER A 103 -13.16 -9.10 0.47
C SER A 103 -13.58 -7.64 0.64
N GLU A 104 -12.68 -6.77 1.09
CA GLU A 104 -12.82 -5.33 1.13
C GLU A 104 -11.47 -4.64 0.91
N ALA A 105 -11.50 -3.35 0.57
CA ALA A 105 -10.29 -2.55 0.51
C ALA A 105 -9.74 -2.30 1.92
N CYS A 106 -8.43 -2.29 2.06
CA CYS A 106 -7.71 -2.08 3.31
C CYS A 106 -6.65 -0.99 3.15
N VAL A 107 -6.07 -0.55 4.26
CA VAL A 107 -4.94 0.42 4.25
C VAL A 107 -3.76 -0.16 5.03
N THR A 108 -4.04 -0.79 6.17
CA THR A 108 -3.04 -1.50 7.01
C THR A 108 -3.59 -2.77 7.65
N ASP A 109 -4.89 -2.80 7.98
CA ASP A 109 -5.48 -3.88 8.76
C ASP A 109 -6.63 -4.56 8.03
N CYS A 110 -6.75 -5.87 8.25
CA CYS A 110 -7.83 -6.74 7.78
C CYS A 110 -8.35 -7.58 8.96
N PRO A 111 -9.58 -8.12 8.88
CA PRO A 111 -10.11 -9.03 9.90
C PRO A 111 -9.20 -10.24 10.12
N ALA A 112 -9.21 -10.81 11.33
CA ALA A 112 -8.33 -11.92 11.72
C ALA A 112 -8.37 -13.08 10.71
N GLY A 113 -7.20 -13.53 10.26
CA GLY A 113 -7.02 -14.54 9.20
C GLY A 113 -6.97 -13.99 7.77
N TRP A 114 -6.79 -12.67 7.61
CA TRP A 114 -6.65 -11.97 6.33
C TRP A 114 -5.53 -10.92 6.42
N GLY A 115 -4.69 -10.80 5.39
CA GLY A 115 -3.63 -9.81 5.25
C GLY A 115 -3.94 -8.75 4.18
N CYS A 116 -3.51 -7.50 4.42
CA CYS A 116 -3.74 -6.39 3.49
C CYS A 116 -2.71 -6.38 2.35
N LYS A 117 -3.14 -6.54 1.09
CA LYS A 117 -2.25 -6.68 -0.08
C LYS A 117 -2.60 -5.69 -1.20
N GLY A 118 -1.60 -5.09 -1.83
CA GLY A 118 -1.79 -4.17 -2.95
C GLY A 118 -2.17 -4.91 -4.24
N VAL A 119 -3.29 -4.50 -4.87
CA VAL A 119 -3.74 -5.01 -6.16
C VAL A 119 -3.74 -3.86 -7.16
N ALA A 120 -3.14 -4.07 -8.33
CA ALA A 120 -3.12 -3.08 -9.40
C ALA A 120 -4.50 -3.01 -10.06
N THR A 121 -5.18 -1.88 -9.95
CA THR A 121 -6.44 -1.61 -10.65
C THR A 121 -6.19 -0.72 -11.88
N ALA A 122 -7.01 -0.88 -12.92
CA ALA A 122 -6.88 -0.23 -14.24
C ALA A 122 -6.87 1.32 -14.24
N GLY A 123 -7.00 1.98 -13.08
CA GLY A 123 -7.00 3.43 -12.94
C GLY A 123 -5.89 3.93 -12.01
N GLN A 124 -4.62 3.83 -12.44
CA GLN A 124 -3.43 4.58 -11.97
C GLN A 124 -3.07 4.61 -10.46
N ASP A 125 -3.93 4.10 -9.56
CA ASP A 125 -3.67 3.96 -8.12
C ASP A 125 -3.67 2.49 -7.71
N LEU A 126 -2.72 2.13 -6.85
CA LEU A 126 -2.67 0.85 -6.14
C LEU A 126 -3.80 0.82 -5.12
N THR A 127 -4.70 -0.16 -5.24
CA THR A 127 -5.78 -0.37 -4.26
C THR A 127 -5.40 -1.56 -3.38
N PHE A 128 -5.27 -1.35 -2.08
CA PHE A 128 -4.99 -2.43 -1.14
C PHE A 128 -6.28 -3.16 -0.78
N VAL A 129 -6.28 -4.49 -0.82
CA VAL A 129 -7.43 -5.38 -0.62
C VAL A 129 -7.07 -6.46 0.40
N CYS A 130 -8.00 -6.86 1.25
CA CYS A 130 -7.80 -7.97 2.19
C CYS A 130 -7.69 -9.31 1.44
N VAL A 131 -6.68 -10.11 1.73
CA VAL A 131 -6.51 -11.45 1.13
C VAL A 131 -6.40 -12.46 2.27
N PRO A 132 -7.12 -13.58 2.25
CA PRO A 132 -7.05 -14.59 3.32
C PRO A 132 -5.62 -15.05 3.52
N ASP A 133 -5.18 -15.10 4.78
CA ASP A 133 -3.91 -15.71 5.14
C ASP A 133 -4.06 -17.23 4.98
N ALA A 134 -3.78 -17.74 3.80
CA ALA A 134 -3.68 -19.18 3.59
C ALA A 134 -2.53 -19.69 4.47
N SER A 135 -2.86 -20.36 5.58
CA SER A 135 -1.87 -20.89 6.51
C SER A 135 -0.91 -21.83 5.76
N LEU A 136 0.35 -21.42 5.61
CA LEU A 136 1.43 -22.24 5.04
C LEU A 136 1.89 -23.36 5.99
N LEU A 137 1.12 -23.66 7.03
CA LEU A 137 1.43 -24.69 8.02
C LEU A 137 1.52 -26.07 7.35
N CYS A 138 2.60 -26.80 7.64
CA CYS A 138 2.85 -28.13 7.08
C CYS A 138 3.06 -28.18 5.55
N VAL A 139 3.50 -27.08 4.94
CA VAL A 139 4.00 -27.05 3.55
C VAL A 139 5.48 -27.42 3.52
N PRO A 140 5.94 -28.36 2.65
CA PRO A 140 7.36 -28.70 2.56
C PRO A 140 8.21 -27.47 2.21
N CYS A 141 9.35 -27.32 2.88
CA CYS A 141 10.23 -26.17 2.68
C CYS A 141 11.70 -26.57 2.76
N GLU A 142 12.55 -25.78 2.10
CA GLU A 142 14.00 -25.93 2.20
C GLU A 142 14.65 -24.85 3.09
N THR A 143 14.06 -23.65 3.15
CA THR A 143 14.54 -22.50 3.94
C THR A 143 13.36 -21.66 4.45
N ASP A 144 13.60 -20.81 5.46
CA ASP A 144 12.57 -19.92 6.02
C ASP A 144 11.94 -18.98 4.98
N VAL A 145 12.71 -18.59 3.95
CA VAL A 145 12.24 -17.77 2.83
C VAL A 145 11.13 -18.45 2.04
N SER A 146 11.09 -19.79 2.02
CA SER A 146 10.03 -20.57 1.38
C SER A 146 8.68 -20.44 2.11
N CYS A 147 8.67 -19.93 3.33
CA CYS A 147 7.51 -19.94 4.22
C CYS A 147 6.79 -18.58 4.36
N ARG A 148 7.05 -17.62 3.46
CA ARG A 148 6.39 -16.29 3.35
C ARG A 148 5.95 -15.69 4.70
N GLY A 149 6.88 -15.55 5.65
CA GLY A 149 6.63 -15.01 7.00
C GLY A 149 6.60 -16.05 8.13
N GLY A 150 6.81 -17.33 7.84
CA GLY A 150 7.03 -18.40 8.82
C GLY A 150 8.48 -18.94 8.82
N ALA A 151 8.75 -19.91 9.69
CA ALA A 151 10.03 -20.63 9.75
C ALA A 151 9.91 -22.03 9.13
N CYS A 152 10.98 -22.48 8.49
CA CYS A 152 11.10 -23.83 7.95
C CYS A 152 11.66 -24.76 9.03
N LEU A 153 10.76 -25.46 9.73
CA LEU A 153 11.10 -26.24 10.92
C LEU A 153 11.10 -27.75 10.63
N ASP A 154 11.96 -28.49 11.32
CA ASP A 154 11.89 -29.96 11.36
C ASP A 154 10.66 -30.37 12.18
N ILE A 155 9.71 -31.03 11.51
CA ILE A 155 8.48 -31.55 12.07
C ILE A 155 8.36 -33.02 11.64
N GLY A 156 8.77 -33.93 12.53
CA GLY A 156 8.67 -35.37 12.28
C GLY A 156 9.79 -35.97 11.42
N GLY A 157 10.93 -35.28 11.27
CA GLY A 157 12.09 -35.75 10.51
C GLY A 157 12.16 -35.24 9.07
N GLU A 158 11.22 -34.37 8.67
CA GLU A 158 11.20 -33.64 7.40
C GLU A 158 10.91 -32.15 7.68
N SER A 159 11.29 -31.28 6.74
CA SER A 159 11.21 -29.82 6.89
C SER A 159 9.90 -29.26 6.36
N PHE A 160 9.15 -28.59 7.24
CA PHE A 160 7.86 -27.99 6.91
C PHE A 160 7.74 -26.57 7.47
N CYS A 161 6.99 -25.74 6.76
CA CYS A 161 6.68 -24.39 7.18
C CYS A 161 5.81 -24.38 8.44
N ALA A 162 6.19 -23.52 9.39
CA ALA A 162 5.47 -23.22 10.61
C ALA A 162 5.33 -21.69 10.74
N THR A 163 4.16 -21.23 11.17
CA THR A 163 3.87 -19.81 11.38
C THR A 163 4.12 -19.46 12.83
N THR A 164 4.62 -18.25 13.10
CA THR A 164 4.85 -17.75 14.46
C THR A 164 3.55 -17.61 15.25
N CYS A 165 3.61 -17.83 16.56
CA CYS A 165 2.50 -17.67 17.49
C CYS A 165 3.02 -17.21 18.85
N ASP A 166 2.19 -16.53 19.63
CA ASP A 166 2.54 -16.05 20.97
C ASP A 166 1.78 -16.83 22.06
N GLU A 167 0.55 -17.25 21.78
CA GLU A 167 -0.28 -18.04 22.69
C GLU A 167 -0.92 -19.27 22.00
N PRO A 168 -1.34 -20.30 22.76
CA PRO A 168 -1.94 -21.53 22.20
C PRO A 168 -3.22 -21.31 21.37
N GLY A 169 -3.86 -20.14 21.49
CA GLY A 169 -5.07 -19.77 20.73
C GLY A 169 -4.79 -19.17 19.35
N ASP A 170 -3.54 -18.80 19.06
CA ASP A 170 -3.15 -18.20 17.76
C ASP A 170 -3.00 -19.25 16.66
N CYS A 171 -2.91 -20.52 17.06
CA CYS A 171 -2.73 -21.64 16.14
C CYS A 171 -4.09 -22.28 15.78
N PRO A 172 -4.28 -22.65 14.50
CA PRO A 172 -5.47 -23.40 14.07
C PRO A 172 -5.67 -24.71 14.84
N GLU A 173 -6.91 -25.21 14.91
CA GLU A 173 -7.22 -26.49 15.55
C GLU A 173 -6.31 -27.61 15.02
N GLY A 174 -5.66 -28.34 15.94
CA GLY A 174 -4.67 -29.38 15.61
C GLY A 174 -3.20 -28.93 15.64
N PHE A 175 -2.94 -27.65 15.89
CA PHE A 175 -1.61 -27.08 16.10
C PHE A 175 -1.48 -26.49 17.51
N GLY A 176 -0.36 -26.79 18.18
CA GLY A 176 0.01 -26.19 19.44
C GLY A 176 1.09 -25.14 19.21
N CYS A 177 1.01 -24.03 19.94
CA CYS A 177 2.07 -23.04 19.94
C CYS A 177 3.26 -23.58 20.75
N GLU A 178 4.35 -23.94 20.06
CA GLU A 178 5.53 -24.56 20.65
C GLU A 178 6.79 -23.75 20.33
N PRO A 179 7.71 -23.57 21.29
CA PRO A 179 8.98 -22.90 21.05
C PRO A 179 9.86 -23.71 20.09
N ASP A 180 10.54 -23.04 19.15
CA ASP A 180 11.41 -23.68 18.14
C ASP A 180 12.72 -24.28 18.69
N GLY A 181 12.92 -24.24 20.01
CA GLY A 181 14.12 -24.75 20.69
C GLY A 181 15.33 -23.81 20.63
N THR A 182 15.24 -22.68 19.91
CA THR A 182 16.26 -21.62 19.91
C THR A 182 15.99 -20.56 20.98
N GLY A 183 14.72 -20.41 21.38
CA GLY A 183 14.30 -19.57 22.50
C GLY A 183 13.84 -18.16 22.10
N ASP A 184 13.84 -17.85 20.80
CA ASP A 184 13.55 -16.50 20.28
C ASP A 184 12.17 -16.39 19.61
N ALA A 185 11.48 -17.49 19.28
CA ALA A 185 10.11 -17.48 18.75
C ALA A 185 9.34 -18.79 19.05
N SER A 186 8.02 -18.70 19.23
CA SER A 186 7.13 -19.88 19.23
C SER A 186 6.41 -19.99 17.89
N HIS A 187 6.18 -21.22 17.45
CA HIS A 187 5.60 -21.51 16.15
C HIS A 187 4.48 -22.55 16.28
N CYS A 188 3.48 -22.43 15.44
CA CYS A 188 2.38 -23.38 15.35
C CYS A 188 2.88 -24.71 14.81
N ARG A 189 3.16 -25.64 15.72
CA ARG A 189 3.56 -27.01 15.42
C ARG A 189 2.36 -27.94 15.52
N PRO A 190 2.19 -28.92 14.64
CA PRO A 190 1.06 -29.83 14.74
C PRO A 190 1.16 -30.61 16.05
N THR A 191 0.07 -30.64 16.83
CA THR A 191 0.04 -31.31 18.15
C THR A 191 0.22 -32.83 18.04
N SER A 192 0.07 -33.37 16.82
CA SER A 192 0.41 -34.75 16.45
C SER A 192 1.92 -35.01 16.39
N GLY A 193 2.76 -33.98 16.34
CA GLY A 193 4.22 -34.07 16.16
C GLY A 193 4.67 -34.45 14.75
N THR A 194 3.76 -34.49 13.77
CA THR A 194 4.04 -34.78 12.36
C THR A 194 3.05 -34.04 11.46
N CYS A 195 3.52 -33.63 10.27
CA CYS A 195 2.69 -33.12 9.18
C CYS A 195 2.05 -34.23 8.32
N ASP A 196 2.29 -35.51 8.66
CA ASP A 196 1.60 -36.66 8.07
C ASP A 196 0.16 -36.76 8.54
N CYS A 197 -0.72 -37.24 7.67
CA CYS A 197 -2.08 -37.56 8.08
C CYS A 197 -2.12 -38.85 8.89
N SER A 198 -2.50 -38.72 10.16
CA SER A 198 -2.62 -39.80 11.13
C SER A 198 -3.85 -39.58 12.00
N PRO A 199 -4.27 -40.54 12.84
CA PRO A 199 -5.44 -40.35 13.70
C PRO A 199 -5.29 -39.18 14.69
N LEU A 200 -4.07 -38.68 14.88
CA LEU A 200 -3.74 -37.55 15.74
C LEU A 200 -3.78 -36.18 15.02
N SER A 201 -3.89 -36.16 13.69
CA SER A 201 -3.93 -34.94 12.85
C SER A 201 -5.24 -34.81 12.07
N VAL A 202 -6.33 -35.46 12.53
CA VAL A 202 -7.68 -35.34 11.95
C VAL A 202 -8.12 -33.88 11.97
N GLY A 203 -8.51 -33.34 10.82
CA GLY A 203 -8.93 -31.94 10.67
C GLY A 203 -7.83 -30.99 10.21
N THR A 204 -6.54 -31.40 10.25
CA THR A 204 -5.44 -30.60 9.71
C THR A 204 -5.58 -30.40 8.21
N VAL A 205 -5.42 -29.15 7.76
CA VAL A 205 -5.48 -28.74 6.35
C VAL A 205 -4.06 -28.47 5.86
N ARG A 206 -3.71 -28.93 4.66
CA ARG A 206 -2.44 -28.59 3.98
C ARG A 206 -2.68 -28.25 2.53
N SER A 207 -1.74 -27.59 1.88
CA SER A 207 -1.79 -27.39 0.44
C SER A 207 -1.67 -28.73 -0.30
N CYS A 208 -2.55 -28.96 -1.26
CA CYS A 208 -2.41 -29.98 -2.27
C CYS A 208 -2.27 -29.33 -3.64
N THR A 209 -1.78 -30.10 -4.61
CA THR A 209 -1.80 -29.70 -6.02
C THR A 209 -2.53 -30.77 -6.81
N SER A 210 -3.50 -30.39 -7.63
CA SER A 210 -4.04 -31.25 -8.67
C SER A 210 -3.28 -30.96 -9.96
N SER A 211 -2.60 -31.96 -10.52
CA SER A 211 -1.77 -31.77 -11.72
C SER A 211 -2.20 -32.72 -12.82
N ASN A 212 -2.23 -32.24 -14.06
CA ASN A 212 -2.42 -33.06 -15.24
C ASN A 212 -1.55 -32.57 -16.40
N ALA A 213 -1.97 -32.76 -17.65
CA ALA A 213 -1.21 -32.32 -18.81
C ALA A 213 -1.26 -30.80 -19.06
N PHE A 214 -2.19 -30.08 -18.44
CA PHE A 214 -2.40 -28.64 -18.65
C PHE A 214 -1.65 -27.80 -17.61
N GLY A 215 -1.66 -28.19 -16.34
CA GLY A 215 -0.89 -27.48 -15.32
C GLY A 215 -0.96 -28.13 -13.95
N ALA A 216 -0.74 -27.34 -12.90
CA ALA A 216 -0.75 -27.79 -11.51
C ALA A 216 -1.43 -26.76 -10.61
N CYS A 217 -2.73 -26.96 -10.37
CA CYS A 217 -3.53 -26.06 -9.55
C CYS A 217 -3.31 -26.30 -8.07
N PRO A 218 -3.04 -25.26 -7.28
CA PRO A 218 -3.01 -25.37 -5.84
C PRO A 218 -4.43 -25.49 -5.27
N GLY A 219 -4.54 -26.12 -4.12
CA GLY A 219 -5.74 -26.16 -3.30
C GLY A 219 -5.41 -26.73 -1.94
N PHE A 220 -6.42 -27.18 -1.21
CA PHE A 220 -6.29 -27.60 0.18
C PHE A 220 -6.92 -28.96 0.41
N GLU A 221 -6.24 -29.84 1.15
CA GLU A 221 -6.79 -31.15 1.53
C GLU A 221 -6.81 -31.32 3.05
N THR A 222 -7.81 -32.05 3.55
CA THR A 222 -8.04 -32.22 4.99
C THR A 222 -7.70 -33.65 5.40
N CYS A 223 -6.93 -33.80 6.48
CA CYS A 223 -6.61 -35.10 7.04
C CYS A 223 -7.85 -35.74 7.69
N ASN A 224 -8.20 -36.95 7.25
CA ASN A 224 -9.31 -37.73 7.81
C ASN A 224 -8.89 -38.72 8.92
N GLY A 225 -7.63 -38.65 9.36
CA GLY A 225 -7.06 -39.57 10.34
C GLY A 225 -6.24 -40.72 9.76
N THR A 226 -6.23 -40.90 8.44
CA THR A 226 -5.40 -41.93 7.79
C THR A 226 -4.80 -41.47 6.46
N ALA A 227 -5.45 -40.53 5.78
CA ALA A 227 -4.95 -39.88 4.59
C ALA A 227 -5.50 -38.44 4.51
N PHE A 228 -4.73 -37.55 3.90
CA PHE A 228 -5.29 -36.29 3.44
C PHE A 228 -6.26 -36.57 2.29
N THR A 229 -7.47 -36.03 2.41
CA THR A 229 -8.56 -36.30 1.48
C THR A 229 -9.33 -35.01 1.20
N GLY A 230 -9.99 -34.95 0.04
CA GLY A 230 -10.80 -33.79 -0.32
C GLY A 230 -9.97 -32.59 -0.75
N CYS A 231 -8.91 -32.81 -1.54
CA CYS A 231 -8.17 -31.73 -2.18
C CYS A 231 -9.12 -30.81 -2.95
N THR A 232 -9.17 -29.54 -2.54
CA THR A 232 -10.00 -28.50 -3.15
C THR A 232 -9.35 -27.87 -4.37
N ALA A 233 -8.15 -28.32 -4.75
CA ALA A 233 -7.49 -27.86 -5.95
C ALA A 233 -8.41 -28.11 -7.15
N LYS A 234 -8.66 -27.05 -7.93
CA LYS A 234 -9.32 -27.20 -9.22
C LYS A 234 -8.52 -28.19 -10.03
N THR A 235 -9.18 -29.03 -10.82
CA THR A 235 -8.43 -29.83 -11.79
C THR A 235 -8.00 -28.86 -12.89
N PRO A 236 -6.69 -28.70 -13.15
CA PRO A 236 -6.23 -27.83 -14.23
C PRO A 236 -6.95 -28.23 -15.50
N THR A 237 -7.55 -27.29 -16.18
CA THR A 237 -8.11 -27.52 -17.51
C THR A 237 -7.29 -26.74 -18.52
N GLU A 238 -7.54 -26.97 -19.79
CA GLU A 238 -7.09 -26.03 -20.81
C GLU A 238 -7.61 -24.64 -20.45
N GLU A 239 -6.78 -23.63 -20.66
CA GLU A 239 -7.14 -22.23 -20.46
C GLU A 239 -8.45 -21.89 -21.18
N LEU A 240 -9.32 -21.14 -20.48
CA LEU A 240 -10.59 -20.64 -21.02
C LEU A 240 -10.57 -19.14 -20.84
N CYS A 241 -11.17 -18.43 -21.79
CA CYS A 241 -11.28 -16.98 -21.67
C CYS A 241 -12.41 -16.60 -20.70
N ASP A 242 -12.12 -16.65 -19.41
CA ASP A 242 -13.09 -16.32 -18.37
C ASP A 242 -12.51 -15.45 -17.26
N GLY A 243 -11.30 -14.90 -17.46
CA GLY A 243 -10.63 -14.03 -16.50
C GLY A 243 -10.08 -14.82 -15.33
N LYS A 244 -9.91 -16.13 -15.50
CA LYS A 244 -9.41 -17.04 -14.48
C LYS A 244 -8.26 -17.84 -15.07
N ASP A 245 -7.25 -17.99 -14.25
CA ASP A 245 -6.15 -18.93 -14.43
C ASP A 245 -6.69 -20.36 -14.26
N ASN A 246 -6.95 -21.05 -15.37
CA ASN A 246 -7.65 -22.34 -15.42
C ASN A 246 -6.70 -23.54 -15.47
N ASP A 247 -5.46 -23.32 -15.88
CA ASP A 247 -4.34 -24.25 -15.85
C ASP A 247 -3.40 -23.99 -14.65
N CYS A 248 -3.58 -22.86 -13.97
CA CYS A 248 -2.95 -22.45 -12.73
C CYS A 248 -1.44 -22.17 -12.85
N ASP A 249 -0.99 -21.61 -13.97
CA ASP A 249 0.40 -21.26 -14.21
C ASP A 249 0.80 -19.88 -13.67
N GLY A 250 -0.18 -19.10 -13.21
CA GLY A 250 -0.01 -17.78 -12.60
C GLY A 250 -0.18 -16.61 -13.56
N GLU A 251 -0.46 -16.86 -14.83
CA GLU A 251 -0.96 -15.86 -15.78
C GLU A 251 -2.50 -15.99 -15.93
N LEU A 252 -3.13 -14.99 -16.54
CA LEU A 252 -4.58 -15.01 -16.79
C LEU A 252 -4.80 -15.10 -18.29
N ASP A 253 -5.50 -16.15 -18.72
CA ASP A 253 -6.02 -16.34 -20.08
C ASP A 253 -4.92 -16.34 -21.19
N GLU A 254 -3.69 -16.72 -20.85
CA GLU A 254 -2.50 -16.65 -21.71
C GLU A 254 -2.48 -17.71 -22.82
N ALA A 255 -3.08 -18.88 -22.57
CA ALA A 255 -3.31 -19.90 -23.59
C ALA A 255 -4.78 -19.98 -24.07
N ALA A 256 -5.69 -19.16 -23.51
CA ALA A 256 -7.12 -19.14 -23.87
C ALA A 256 -7.37 -18.57 -25.27
N SER A 257 -6.42 -17.82 -25.82
CA SER A 257 -6.40 -17.45 -27.23
C SER A 257 -5.59 -18.51 -27.98
N PRO A 258 -6.17 -19.25 -28.96
CA PRO A 258 -5.36 -20.10 -29.82
C PRO A 258 -4.22 -19.25 -30.39
N ALA A 259 -3.01 -19.79 -30.47
CA ALA A 259 -1.92 -19.14 -31.19
C ALA A 259 -2.35 -18.92 -32.66
N GLY A 260 -3.01 -17.79 -32.93
CA GLY A 260 -3.70 -17.46 -34.19
C GLY A 260 -5.21 -17.16 -34.14
N GLY A 261 -5.88 -17.07 -32.99
CA GLY A 261 -7.31 -16.67 -32.86
C GLY A 261 -8.33 -17.69 -33.41
N ALA A 262 -9.26 -18.20 -32.59
CA ALA A 262 -10.37 -19.00 -33.12
C ALA A 262 -11.32 -18.09 -33.90
N THR A 263 -11.80 -18.53 -35.07
CA THR A 263 -12.82 -17.79 -35.83
C THR A 263 -14.16 -17.84 -35.11
N CYS A 264 -14.76 -16.69 -34.79
CA CYS A 264 -16.09 -16.54 -34.22
C CYS A 264 -17.03 -15.90 -35.25
N THR A 265 -18.35 -16.03 -35.04
CA THR A 265 -19.31 -15.38 -35.93
C THR A 265 -20.45 -14.64 -35.21
N ARG A 266 -20.92 -13.52 -35.78
CA ARG A 266 -22.12 -12.78 -35.35
C ARG A 266 -23.16 -12.79 -36.47
N SER A 267 -24.36 -13.30 -36.17
CA SER A 267 -25.46 -13.43 -37.14
C SER A 267 -26.62 -12.48 -36.82
N SER A 268 -27.21 -11.88 -37.86
CA SER A 268 -28.47 -11.12 -37.76
C SER A 268 -29.48 -11.60 -38.81
N ALA A 269 -30.55 -10.84 -39.04
CA ALA A 269 -31.46 -11.10 -40.16
C ALA A 269 -30.85 -10.72 -41.53
N LEU A 270 -29.72 -10.02 -41.54
CA LEU A 270 -29.01 -9.55 -42.73
C LEU A 270 -27.95 -10.58 -43.18
N GLY A 271 -26.95 -10.89 -42.35
CA GLY A 271 -25.97 -11.95 -42.65
C GLY A 271 -25.22 -12.49 -41.41
N THR A 272 -24.04 -13.08 -41.61
CA THR A 272 -23.20 -13.67 -40.53
C THR A 272 -21.73 -13.30 -40.69
N CYS A 273 -21.27 -12.33 -39.88
CA CYS A 273 -19.88 -11.88 -39.88
C CYS A 273 -18.97 -12.86 -39.19
N GLU A 274 -17.82 -13.16 -39.79
CA GLU A 274 -16.73 -13.87 -39.13
C GLU A 274 -15.73 -12.86 -38.54
N GLY A 275 -15.08 -13.24 -37.44
CA GLY A 275 -14.04 -12.47 -36.79
C GLY A 275 -13.20 -13.38 -35.94
N GLU A 276 -12.33 -12.82 -35.13
CA GLU A 276 -11.48 -13.55 -34.20
C GLU A 276 -12.05 -13.45 -32.79
N THR A 277 -12.12 -14.58 -32.10
CA THR A 277 -12.36 -14.60 -30.67
C THR A 277 -11.14 -14.00 -29.98
N LEU A 278 -11.30 -12.79 -29.45
CA LEU A 278 -10.34 -12.18 -28.54
C LEU A 278 -10.76 -12.45 -27.10
N CYS A 279 -9.77 -12.69 -26.24
CA CYS A 279 -10.03 -12.85 -24.84
C CYS A 279 -9.96 -11.54 -24.06
N TYR A 280 -11.03 -11.19 -23.34
CA TYR A 280 -11.10 -10.03 -22.44
C TYR A 280 -11.29 -10.45 -20.97
N GLY A 281 -10.70 -11.58 -20.59
CA GLY A 281 -10.82 -12.15 -19.26
C GLY A 281 -12.28 -12.36 -18.84
N ALA A 282 -12.70 -11.81 -17.70
CA ALA A 282 -14.04 -12.06 -17.14
C ALA A 282 -15.20 -11.52 -17.99
N ALA A 283 -14.91 -10.62 -18.95
CA ALA A 283 -15.89 -10.18 -19.95
C ALA A 283 -16.20 -11.26 -21.01
N GLY A 284 -15.47 -12.38 -20.97
CA GLY A 284 -15.62 -13.54 -21.83
C GLY A 284 -14.92 -13.41 -23.17
N GLU A 285 -15.10 -14.43 -23.99
CA GLU A 285 -14.76 -14.44 -25.41
C GLU A 285 -15.50 -13.32 -26.14
N PHE A 286 -14.76 -12.29 -26.55
CA PHE A 286 -15.29 -11.24 -27.39
C PHE A 286 -15.03 -11.60 -28.85
N CYS A 287 -16.12 -11.77 -29.58
CA CYS A 287 -16.02 -11.93 -31.01
C CYS A 287 -15.75 -10.58 -31.67
N THR A 288 -14.60 -10.43 -32.33
CA THR A 288 -14.31 -9.22 -33.13
C THR A 288 -15.14 -9.13 -34.40
N ALA A 289 -15.92 -10.16 -34.74
CA ALA A 289 -16.85 -10.07 -35.85
C ALA A 289 -17.79 -8.88 -35.63
N LYS A 290 -17.88 -8.01 -36.63
CA LYS A 290 -18.79 -6.87 -36.58
C LYS A 290 -20.24 -7.36 -36.50
N GLU A 291 -21.11 -6.50 -35.98
CA GLU A 291 -22.55 -6.76 -36.05
C GLU A 291 -22.99 -6.55 -37.51
N PRO A 292 -23.59 -7.55 -38.18
CA PRO A 292 -24.14 -7.38 -39.53
C PRO A 292 -25.00 -6.13 -39.63
N ALA A 293 -24.54 -5.15 -40.38
CA ALA A 293 -25.19 -3.86 -40.61
C ALA A 293 -25.56 -3.75 -42.08
N ALA A 294 -26.60 -2.99 -42.42
CA ALA A 294 -26.95 -2.78 -43.83
C ALA A 294 -25.74 -2.23 -44.59
N GLU A 295 -25.53 -2.73 -45.81
CA GLU A 295 -24.35 -2.43 -46.61
C GLU A 295 -24.10 -0.92 -46.73
N LEU A 296 -22.85 -0.52 -46.56
CA LEU A 296 -22.34 0.76 -47.01
C LEU A 296 -21.35 0.48 -48.11
N CYS A 297 -21.40 1.24 -49.21
CA CYS A 297 -20.46 1.04 -50.30
C CYS A 297 -19.02 1.43 -49.89
N ASN A 298 -18.28 0.50 -49.29
CA ASN A 298 -16.95 0.70 -48.73
C ASN A 298 -15.98 -0.46 -49.03
N TYR A 299 -16.38 -1.40 -49.90
CA TYR A 299 -15.62 -2.61 -50.26
C TYR A 299 -15.45 -3.62 -49.12
N ILE A 300 -16.28 -3.52 -48.10
CA ILE A 300 -16.32 -4.43 -46.97
C ILE A 300 -17.74 -4.97 -46.91
N ASP A 301 -17.87 -6.29 -46.87
CA ASP A 301 -19.13 -7.00 -46.64
C ASP A 301 -19.66 -6.63 -45.24
N ASP A 302 -20.56 -5.64 -45.17
CA ASP A 302 -21.08 -4.94 -43.97
C ASP A 302 -22.12 -5.73 -43.21
N ASP A 303 -22.85 -6.55 -43.92
CA ASP A 303 -23.87 -7.44 -43.42
C ASP A 303 -23.39 -8.90 -43.33
N CYS A 304 -22.23 -9.18 -43.94
CA CYS A 304 -21.55 -10.46 -43.91
C CYS A 304 -22.38 -11.61 -44.45
N ASP A 305 -23.18 -11.36 -45.48
CA ASP A 305 -23.90 -12.39 -46.21
C ASP A 305 -23.01 -13.18 -47.20
N GLY A 306 -21.74 -12.78 -47.30
CA GLY A 306 -20.72 -13.39 -48.16
C GLY A 306 -20.64 -12.74 -49.54
N ALA A 307 -21.43 -11.71 -49.80
CA ALA A 307 -21.26 -10.79 -50.91
C ALA A 307 -20.77 -9.43 -50.37
N THR A 308 -20.03 -8.67 -51.18
CA THR A 308 -19.53 -7.36 -50.77
C THR A 308 -20.33 -6.28 -51.47
N ASP A 309 -20.93 -5.37 -50.70
CA ASP A 309 -21.72 -4.22 -51.17
C ASP A 309 -22.91 -4.61 -52.07
N GLU A 310 -23.55 -5.74 -51.82
CA GLU A 310 -24.54 -6.34 -52.73
C GLU A 310 -25.82 -5.52 -52.89
N ASP A 311 -26.14 -4.64 -51.94
CA ASP A 311 -27.20 -3.64 -52.08
C ASP A 311 -26.90 -2.56 -53.14
N PHE A 312 -25.64 -2.41 -53.55
CA PHE A 312 -25.16 -1.43 -54.54
C PHE A 312 -24.76 -2.05 -55.88
N VAL A 313 -24.84 -3.38 -56.00
CA VAL A 313 -24.49 -4.13 -57.22
C VAL A 313 -25.72 -4.79 -57.86
N ASP A 314 -25.75 -4.87 -59.20
CA ASP A 314 -26.78 -5.65 -59.91
C ASP A 314 -26.25 -7.06 -60.25
N ALA A 315 -26.83 -8.09 -59.64
CA ALA A 315 -26.37 -9.48 -59.75
C ALA A 315 -26.96 -10.27 -60.95
N THR A 316 -27.76 -9.65 -61.83
CA THR A 316 -28.49 -10.41 -62.87
C THR A 316 -27.65 -10.99 -64.02
N GLY A 317 -26.33 -10.70 -64.10
CA GLY A 317 -25.47 -11.06 -65.23
C GLY A 317 -24.25 -11.95 -64.95
N GLY A 318 -23.94 -12.30 -63.70
CA GLY A 318 -22.81 -13.16 -63.36
C GLY A 318 -21.85 -12.57 -62.31
N ALA A 319 -21.10 -11.52 -62.63
CA ALA A 319 -20.24 -10.81 -61.67
C ALA A 319 -21.01 -9.63 -61.04
N PRO A 320 -20.95 -9.41 -59.71
CA PRO A 320 -21.57 -8.26 -59.06
C PRO A 320 -20.93 -6.98 -59.60
N ILE A 321 -21.76 -6.13 -60.18
CA ILE A 321 -21.33 -4.90 -60.84
C ILE A 321 -22.07 -3.69 -60.25
N TYR A 322 -21.32 -2.68 -59.81
CA TYR A 322 -21.92 -1.50 -59.16
C TYR A 322 -22.63 -0.60 -60.17
N THR A 323 -23.94 -0.45 -60.03
CA THR A 323 -24.78 0.26 -61.02
C THR A 323 -25.42 1.55 -60.50
N ASP A 324 -25.18 1.91 -59.25
CA ASP A 324 -25.67 3.17 -58.68
C ASP A 324 -24.86 4.39 -59.17
N ASP A 325 -25.52 5.53 -59.40
CA ASP A 325 -24.88 6.78 -59.87
C ASP A 325 -23.82 7.31 -58.88
N ALA A 326 -23.90 6.96 -57.59
CA ALA A 326 -22.92 7.34 -56.57
C ALA A 326 -21.74 6.36 -56.46
N HIS A 327 -21.83 5.17 -57.05
CA HIS A 327 -20.88 4.06 -56.89
C HIS A 327 -20.57 3.33 -58.20
N CYS A 328 -20.69 4.00 -59.34
CA CYS A 328 -20.68 3.35 -60.65
C CYS A 328 -19.34 2.70 -60.98
N GLY A 329 -19.32 1.39 -61.27
CA GLY A 329 -18.09 0.65 -61.53
C GLY A 329 -17.33 0.23 -60.29
N ALA A 330 -17.31 1.07 -59.24
CA ALA A 330 -16.63 0.81 -57.98
C ALA A 330 -17.17 1.73 -56.86
N CYS A 331 -17.09 1.33 -55.58
CA CYS A 331 -17.50 2.19 -54.46
C CYS A 331 -16.86 3.57 -54.44
N GLY A 332 -17.62 4.55 -53.97
CA GLY A 332 -17.26 5.97 -53.97
C GLY A 332 -17.11 6.63 -55.35
N SER A 333 -17.18 5.86 -56.45
CA SER A 333 -17.05 6.37 -57.82
C SER A 333 -18.34 7.02 -58.28
N SER A 334 -18.55 8.27 -57.86
CA SER A 334 -19.74 9.03 -58.24
C SER A 334 -19.63 9.58 -59.66
N CYS A 335 -20.65 9.32 -60.48
CA CYS A 335 -20.77 9.92 -61.79
C CYS A 335 -21.13 11.41 -61.76
N ALA A 336 -21.43 12.01 -60.60
CA ALA A 336 -21.94 13.38 -60.52
C ALA A 336 -20.99 14.43 -61.16
N LEU A 337 -19.68 14.16 -61.21
CA LEU A 337 -18.68 15.00 -61.88
C LEU A 337 -17.62 14.19 -62.66
N ALA A 338 -17.83 12.89 -62.84
CA ALA A 338 -16.82 11.98 -63.40
C ALA A 338 -16.45 12.29 -64.85
N ILE A 339 -17.37 12.88 -65.63
CA ILE A 339 -17.13 13.27 -67.01
C ILE A 339 -17.07 14.81 -67.09
N PRO A 340 -15.90 15.39 -67.39
CA PRO A 340 -15.77 16.83 -67.57
C PRO A 340 -16.75 17.34 -68.62
N ASN A 341 -17.39 18.47 -68.33
CA ASN A 341 -18.35 19.12 -69.22
C ASN A 341 -19.58 18.26 -69.55
N ALA A 342 -20.00 17.36 -68.67
CA ALA A 342 -21.21 16.57 -68.81
C ALA A 342 -21.99 16.44 -67.49
N LEU A 343 -23.28 16.15 -67.60
CA LEU A 343 -24.02 15.40 -66.60
C LEU A 343 -23.83 13.92 -66.95
N ALA A 344 -23.40 13.10 -65.99
CA ALA A 344 -23.20 11.67 -66.21
C ALA A 344 -24.19 10.82 -65.41
N GLU A 345 -24.37 9.58 -65.86
CA GLU A 345 -25.20 8.53 -65.26
C GLU A 345 -24.42 7.20 -65.33
N CYS A 346 -24.71 6.26 -64.44
CA CYS A 346 -24.12 4.94 -64.50
C CYS A 346 -24.77 4.10 -65.59
N ARG A 347 -23.98 3.43 -66.43
CA ARG A 347 -24.46 2.45 -67.41
C ARG A 347 -23.69 1.16 -67.33
N SER A 348 -24.43 0.05 -67.38
CA SER A 348 -23.94 -1.33 -67.33
C SER A 348 -23.91 -2.02 -68.70
N ASP A 349 -24.03 -1.27 -69.81
CA ASP A 349 -23.97 -1.84 -71.16
C ASP A 349 -22.54 -2.12 -71.67
N GLY A 350 -21.53 -1.95 -70.80
CA GLY A 350 -20.14 -2.35 -71.06
C GLY A 350 -19.44 -1.60 -72.19
N LEU A 351 -20.00 -0.49 -72.68
CA LEU A 351 -19.46 0.26 -73.82
C LEU A 351 -19.28 -0.62 -75.08
N GLY A 352 -20.01 -1.74 -75.17
CA GLY A 352 -19.87 -2.75 -76.22
C GLY A 352 -18.82 -3.84 -75.99
N ASP A 353 -18.13 -3.85 -74.84
CA ASP A 353 -17.28 -4.96 -74.38
C ASP A 353 -18.15 -6.15 -73.91
N ALA A 354 -17.69 -7.36 -74.22
CA ALA A 354 -18.35 -8.61 -73.86
C ALA A 354 -18.38 -8.90 -72.34
N THR A 355 -17.67 -8.09 -71.54
CA THR A 355 -17.58 -8.21 -70.07
C THR A 355 -18.71 -7.49 -69.32
N GLY A 356 -19.39 -6.50 -69.92
CA GLY A 356 -20.54 -5.82 -69.31
C GLY A 356 -20.24 -4.92 -68.10
N ALA A 357 -18.98 -4.47 -67.91
CA ALA A 357 -18.59 -3.66 -66.75
C ALA A 357 -19.28 -2.28 -66.76
N PRO A 358 -19.85 -1.82 -65.62
CA PRO A 358 -20.50 -0.53 -65.54
C PRO A 358 -19.49 0.62 -65.51
N TYR A 359 -19.88 1.71 -66.16
CA TYR A 359 -19.05 2.90 -66.31
C TYR A 359 -19.92 4.15 -66.24
N CYS A 360 -19.33 5.28 -65.85
CA CYS A 360 -20.01 6.57 -65.92
C CYS A 360 -20.16 6.97 -67.40
N ALA A 361 -21.39 7.00 -67.88
CA ALA A 361 -21.74 7.42 -69.23
C ALA A 361 -22.29 8.84 -69.24
N VAL A 362 -22.12 9.53 -70.37
CA VAL A 362 -22.72 10.85 -70.61
C VAL A 362 -24.24 10.70 -70.64
N LYS A 363 -24.89 11.28 -69.63
CA LYS A 363 -26.34 11.51 -69.61
C LYS A 363 -26.72 12.67 -70.51
N ALA A 364 -25.96 13.76 -70.43
CA ALA A 364 -26.05 14.92 -71.32
C ALA A 364 -24.78 15.78 -71.25
N CYS A 365 -24.28 16.32 -72.37
CA CYS A 365 -23.17 17.28 -72.34
C CYS A 365 -23.62 18.66 -71.87
N LEU A 366 -22.75 19.34 -71.12
CA LEU A 366 -22.85 20.77 -70.80
C LEU A 366 -22.62 21.61 -72.06
N SER A 367 -23.08 22.86 -72.03
CA SER A 367 -23.09 23.73 -73.21
C SER A 367 -21.68 23.95 -73.79
N GLY A 368 -21.52 23.80 -75.11
CA GLY A 368 -20.22 23.94 -75.82
C GLY A 368 -19.51 22.62 -76.14
N TYR A 369 -20.06 21.50 -75.66
CA TYR A 369 -19.48 20.16 -75.81
C TYR A 369 -20.49 19.22 -76.48
N VAL A 370 -20.00 18.26 -77.25
CA VAL A 370 -20.82 17.24 -77.91
C VAL A 370 -20.38 15.87 -77.44
N GLN A 371 -21.36 14.98 -77.27
CA GLN A 371 -21.09 13.60 -76.91
C GLN A 371 -20.40 12.94 -78.10
N THR A 372 -19.10 12.66 -77.94
CA THR A 372 -18.28 12.02 -78.98
C THR A 372 -18.11 10.53 -78.72
N SER A 373 -18.27 10.11 -77.47
CA SER A 373 -18.36 8.72 -77.07
C SER A 373 -19.34 8.56 -75.90
N PRO A 374 -19.71 7.33 -75.52
CA PRO A 374 -20.51 7.08 -74.33
C PRO A 374 -19.93 7.67 -73.03
N VAL A 375 -18.62 7.91 -72.95
CA VAL A 375 -17.90 8.41 -71.75
C VAL A 375 -17.34 9.82 -71.91
N GLN A 376 -17.50 10.46 -73.06
CA GLN A 376 -16.76 11.67 -73.38
C GLN A 376 -17.63 12.73 -74.04
N CYS A 377 -17.69 13.88 -73.38
CA CYS A 377 -18.08 15.14 -73.98
C CYS A 377 -16.82 15.87 -74.42
N SER A 378 -16.52 15.81 -75.72
CA SER A 378 -15.39 16.56 -76.28
C SER A 378 -15.85 17.99 -76.58
N PRO A 379 -14.95 18.99 -76.50
CA PRO A 379 -15.15 20.23 -77.23
C PRO A 379 -15.54 19.88 -78.67
N LEU A 380 -16.46 20.65 -79.24
CA LEU A 380 -16.90 20.47 -80.62
C LEU A 380 -15.68 20.25 -81.53
N PRO A 381 -15.60 19.13 -82.29
CA PRO A 381 -14.44 18.88 -83.14
C PRO A 381 -14.30 20.06 -84.11
N PRO A 382 -13.09 20.49 -84.46
CA PRO A 382 -12.89 21.66 -85.31
C PRO A 382 -13.16 21.31 -86.78
N THR A 383 -14.24 20.56 -87.09
CA THR A 383 -14.68 20.27 -88.46
C THR A 383 -15.17 21.53 -89.18
N LEU A 384 -15.05 22.69 -88.57
CA LEU A 384 -15.26 23.98 -89.19
C LEU A 384 -14.39 24.09 -90.45
N CYS A 385 -15.01 24.39 -91.59
CA CYS A 385 -14.39 24.38 -92.91
C CYS A 385 -13.97 23.00 -93.48
N ALA A 386 -14.28 21.89 -92.81
CA ALA A 386 -14.11 20.56 -93.42
C ALA A 386 -15.09 20.39 -94.61
N PRO A 387 -14.67 19.73 -95.71
CA PRO A 387 -15.56 19.50 -96.85
C PRO A 387 -16.69 18.55 -96.45
N CYS A 388 -17.91 18.84 -96.91
CA CYS A 388 -19.11 18.04 -96.62
C CYS A 388 -20.02 17.94 -97.85
N ALA A 389 -20.86 16.91 -97.91
CA ALA A 389 -21.95 16.82 -98.88
C ALA A 389 -23.31 17.18 -98.24
N THR A 390 -23.46 16.80 -96.96
CA THR A 390 -24.65 16.95 -96.12
C THR A 390 -24.24 17.40 -94.70
N ALA A 391 -25.19 17.93 -93.93
CA ALA A 391 -24.96 18.30 -92.53
C ALA A 391 -24.44 17.14 -91.64
N VAL A 392 -24.66 15.87 -92.02
CA VAL A 392 -24.19 14.70 -91.27
C VAL A 392 -22.67 14.54 -91.38
N ASP A 393 -22.07 14.94 -92.51
CA ASP A 393 -20.63 14.81 -92.74
C ASP A 393 -19.80 15.74 -91.84
N CYS A 394 -20.46 16.70 -91.19
CA CYS A 394 -19.86 17.66 -90.26
C CYS A 394 -19.71 17.14 -88.83
N GLY A 395 -20.26 15.96 -88.54
CA GLY A 395 -20.03 15.22 -87.29
C GLY A 395 -20.66 15.84 -86.04
N VAL A 396 -21.33 17.00 -86.15
CA VAL A 396 -21.88 17.75 -85.01
C VAL A 396 -23.39 17.98 -85.19
N PRO A 397 -24.25 17.56 -84.24
CA PRO A 397 -25.68 17.87 -84.26
C PRO A 397 -25.94 19.39 -84.28
N GLY A 398 -26.77 19.87 -85.21
CA GLY A 398 -27.04 21.30 -85.39
C GLY A 398 -26.05 22.04 -86.29
N SER A 399 -25.03 21.35 -86.83
CA SER A 399 -24.17 21.89 -87.89
C SER A 399 -24.90 21.93 -89.24
N VAL A 400 -24.42 22.79 -90.14
CA VAL A 400 -24.99 22.94 -91.48
C VAL A 400 -23.87 22.84 -92.51
N CYS A 401 -24.11 22.06 -93.56
CA CYS A 401 -23.21 21.95 -94.69
C CYS A 401 -23.51 23.06 -95.71
N LEU A 402 -22.78 24.16 -95.63
CA LEU A 402 -23.02 25.37 -96.42
C LEU A 402 -22.14 25.42 -97.67
N ALA A 403 -22.61 26.12 -98.70
CA ALA A 403 -21.79 26.38 -99.89
C ALA A 403 -20.64 27.35 -99.55
N ALA A 404 -19.42 26.98 -99.92
CA ALA A 404 -18.19 27.75 -99.85
C ALA A 404 -17.55 27.85 -101.26
N GLU A 405 -16.49 28.65 -101.42
CA GLU A 405 -15.86 28.85 -102.74
C GLU A 405 -15.30 27.56 -103.37
N GLU A 406 -14.85 26.60 -102.54
CA GLU A 406 -14.24 25.33 -102.97
C GLU A 406 -15.15 24.12 -102.71
N GLY A 407 -16.47 24.31 -102.86
CA GLY A 407 -17.46 23.24 -102.67
C GLY A 407 -18.35 23.49 -101.46
N LYS A 408 -18.80 22.45 -100.79
CA LYS A 408 -19.59 22.59 -99.56
C LYS A 408 -18.68 22.34 -98.35
N ALA A 409 -18.82 23.16 -97.31
CA ALA A 409 -18.01 23.10 -96.11
C ALA A 409 -18.87 23.19 -94.85
N CYS A 410 -18.38 22.57 -93.80
CA CYS A 410 -19.06 22.48 -92.51
C CYS A 410 -19.04 23.79 -91.76
N ALA A 411 -20.22 24.24 -91.36
CA ALA A 411 -20.43 25.35 -90.43
C ALA A 411 -21.03 24.82 -89.13
N LEU A 412 -20.28 24.99 -88.03
CA LEU A 412 -20.66 24.50 -86.71
C LEU A 412 -21.59 25.48 -86.00
N PRO A 413 -22.51 25.02 -85.13
CA PRO A 413 -23.36 25.92 -84.36
C PRO A 413 -22.55 26.88 -83.49
N CYS A 414 -23.01 28.12 -83.35
CA CYS A 414 -22.33 29.10 -82.50
C CYS A 414 -22.42 28.73 -81.01
N GLY A 415 -21.40 29.13 -80.24
CA GLY A 415 -21.43 29.00 -78.78
C GLY A 415 -22.48 29.91 -78.13
N VAL A 416 -22.74 29.69 -76.83
CA VAL A 416 -23.66 30.51 -76.03
C VAL A 416 -23.18 31.96 -76.03
N GLY A 417 -24.02 32.90 -76.50
CA GLY A 417 -23.63 34.31 -76.67
C GLY A 417 -23.20 34.71 -78.09
N GLY A 418 -23.21 33.77 -79.05
CA GLY A 418 -22.88 34.06 -80.46
C GLY A 418 -21.38 34.08 -80.77
N GLU A 419 -20.58 33.42 -79.93
CA GLU A 419 -19.13 33.37 -80.07
C GLU A 419 -18.71 32.25 -81.04
N CYS A 420 -17.66 32.53 -81.82
CA CYS A 420 -17.04 31.62 -82.79
C CYS A 420 -15.51 31.70 -82.67
N PRO A 421 -14.77 30.65 -83.09
CA PRO A 421 -13.30 30.67 -83.11
C PRO A 421 -12.71 31.85 -83.89
N LEU A 422 -11.49 32.26 -83.56
CA LEU A 422 -10.80 33.38 -84.23
C LEU A 422 -10.77 33.17 -85.76
N GLY A 423 -11.17 34.20 -86.51
CA GLY A 423 -11.31 34.11 -87.97
C GLY A 423 -12.71 33.71 -88.46
N TYR A 424 -13.65 33.40 -87.55
CA TYR A 424 -15.04 33.05 -87.86
C TYR A 424 -16.05 33.99 -87.18
N GLY A 425 -17.22 34.15 -87.78
CA GLY A 425 -18.32 34.98 -87.29
C GLY A 425 -19.62 34.19 -87.21
N CYS A 426 -20.43 34.48 -86.19
CA CYS A 426 -21.71 33.79 -85.98
C CYS A 426 -22.78 34.37 -86.91
N THR A 427 -23.33 33.53 -87.78
CA THR A 427 -24.28 33.92 -88.84
C THR A 427 -25.51 33.02 -88.84
N ALA A 428 -26.68 33.58 -89.17
CA ALA A 428 -27.91 32.80 -89.26
C ALA A 428 -27.90 31.90 -90.51
N ALA A 429 -28.18 30.63 -90.33
CA ALA A 429 -28.35 29.61 -91.35
C ALA A 429 -29.66 28.83 -91.12
N THR A 430 -29.97 27.91 -92.01
CA THR A 430 -31.16 27.06 -91.93
C THR A 430 -30.70 25.61 -91.86
N ALA A 431 -31.18 24.87 -90.86
CA ALA A 431 -30.81 23.46 -90.70
C ALA A 431 -31.33 22.62 -91.89
N GLU A 432 -30.45 21.88 -92.56
CA GLU A 432 -30.83 20.97 -93.65
C GLU A 432 -31.75 19.86 -93.10
N GLY A 433 -32.97 19.77 -93.63
CA GLY A 433 -33.94 18.71 -93.31
C GLY A 433 -35.07 19.09 -92.36
N THR A 434 -34.87 20.03 -91.44
CA THR A 434 -35.91 20.48 -90.48
C THR A 434 -36.47 21.88 -90.78
N GLY A 435 -35.72 22.73 -91.48
CA GLY A 435 -36.14 24.09 -91.82
C GLY A 435 -36.12 25.07 -90.65
N GLU A 436 -35.61 24.65 -89.50
CA GLU A 436 -35.47 25.47 -88.29
C GLU A 436 -34.30 26.48 -88.45
N PRO A 437 -34.46 27.73 -87.98
CA PRO A 437 -33.36 28.71 -87.97
C PRO A 437 -32.30 28.32 -86.94
N VAL A 438 -31.05 28.20 -87.38
CA VAL A 438 -29.89 27.91 -86.52
C VAL A 438 -28.80 28.95 -86.77
N THR A 439 -28.01 29.28 -85.76
CA THR A 439 -26.85 30.18 -85.94
C THR A 439 -25.57 29.35 -85.97
N VAL A 440 -24.77 29.54 -87.02
CA VAL A 440 -23.53 28.78 -87.27
C VAL A 440 -22.34 29.70 -87.55
N CYS A 441 -21.15 29.23 -87.17
CA CYS A 441 -19.88 29.89 -87.42
C CYS A 441 -19.46 29.74 -88.88
N THR A 442 -19.26 30.86 -89.57
CA THR A 442 -18.74 30.92 -90.93
C THR A 442 -17.46 31.75 -90.99
N PRO A 443 -16.51 31.47 -91.88
CA PRO A 443 -15.27 32.24 -91.97
C PRO A 443 -15.55 33.72 -92.21
N ASN A 444 -14.90 34.62 -91.48
CA ASN A 444 -14.99 36.08 -91.70
C ASN A 444 -14.45 36.48 -93.09
N SER A 445 -13.54 35.66 -93.66
CA SER A 445 -13.03 35.78 -95.03
C SER A 445 -14.01 35.28 -96.09
N GLY A 446 -15.05 34.54 -95.70
CA GLY A 446 -15.98 33.84 -96.60
C GLY A 446 -15.39 32.61 -97.29
N SER A 447 -14.13 32.24 -97.03
CA SER A 447 -13.44 31.13 -97.69
C SER A 447 -12.68 30.23 -96.71
N CYS A 448 -12.70 28.93 -96.99
CA CYS A 448 -12.07 27.86 -96.21
C CYS A 448 -10.67 27.45 -96.71
N GLY A 449 -10.19 28.07 -97.80
CA GLY A 449 -8.84 27.82 -98.34
C GLY A 449 -7.76 28.66 -97.64
N CYS A 450 -6.52 28.13 -97.56
CA CYS A 450 -5.37 28.89 -97.04
C CYS A 450 -4.80 29.79 -98.13
N SER A 451 -5.09 31.08 -98.02
CA SER A 451 -4.63 32.15 -98.93
C SER A 451 -4.10 33.33 -98.11
N GLY A 452 -3.58 34.36 -98.78
CA GLY A 452 -3.16 35.60 -98.09
C GLY A 452 -4.28 36.32 -97.32
N GLN A 453 -5.56 35.98 -97.56
CA GLN A 453 -6.71 36.53 -96.83
C GLN A 453 -7.19 35.65 -95.67
N SER A 454 -6.58 34.48 -95.48
CA SER A 454 -6.96 33.46 -94.50
C SER A 454 -5.83 33.17 -93.49
N LEU A 455 -4.85 34.09 -93.35
CA LEU A 455 -3.73 33.92 -92.42
C LEU A 455 -4.21 33.84 -90.97
N GLY A 456 -3.76 32.82 -90.24
CA GLY A 456 -4.21 32.52 -88.88
C GLY A 456 -5.50 31.69 -88.82
N LEU A 457 -6.07 31.27 -89.95
CA LEU A 457 -7.14 30.27 -89.99
C LEU A 457 -6.58 28.94 -89.47
N GLU A 458 -7.27 28.27 -88.55
CA GLU A 458 -6.88 26.97 -88.01
C GLU A 458 -7.79 25.87 -88.56
N ARG A 459 -7.23 24.66 -88.76
CA ARG A 459 -8.00 23.46 -89.13
C ARG A 459 -7.45 22.23 -88.41
N PRO A 460 -8.27 21.17 -88.23
CA PRO A 460 -7.81 19.90 -87.68
C PRO A 460 -6.84 19.20 -88.61
N CYS A 461 -5.98 18.42 -87.99
CA CYS A 461 -5.17 17.37 -88.61
C CYS A 461 -5.08 16.19 -87.63
N GLU A 462 -4.59 15.06 -88.12
CA GLU A 462 -4.39 13.85 -87.31
C GLU A 462 -2.98 13.34 -87.55
N ILE A 463 -2.32 12.91 -86.48
CA ILE A 463 -1.07 12.16 -86.52
C ILE A 463 -1.38 10.73 -86.11
N THR A 464 -0.87 9.75 -86.86
CA THR A 464 -1.01 8.34 -86.51
C THR A 464 0.34 7.76 -86.09
N PHE A 465 0.39 7.21 -84.89
CA PHE A 465 1.49 6.39 -84.41
C PHE A 465 1.14 4.92 -84.58
N THR A 466 2.07 4.13 -85.12
CA THR A 466 1.94 2.68 -85.25
C THR A 466 3.10 2.03 -84.51
N PRO A 467 2.85 1.38 -83.36
CA PRO A 467 3.91 0.69 -82.62
C PRO A 467 4.62 -0.34 -83.53
N GLY A 468 5.96 -0.34 -83.56
CA GLY A 468 6.74 -1.42 -84.21
C GLY A 468 7.37 -1.15 -85.59
N ALA A 469 7.36 0.08 -86.11
CA ALA A 469 7.99 0.41 -87.41
C ALA A 469 9.52 0.17 -87.50
N GLY A 470 10.17 -0.29 -86.41
CA GLY A 470 11.59 -0.66 -86.32
C GLY A 470 11.90 -2.17 -86.29
N GLY A 471 10.92 -3.06 -86.45
CA GLY A 471 11.17 -4.49 -86.67
C GLY A 471 11.10 -5.43 -85.45
N ALA A 472 10.23 -5.15 -84.47
CA ALA A 472 9.81 -6.14 -83.46
C ALA A 472 8.34 -6.56 -83.72
N PRO A 473 7.95 -7.83 -83.50
CA PRO A 473 6.62 -8.32 -83.85
C PRO A 473 5.67 -8.21 -82.65
N ASP A 474 4.97 -7.09 -82.52
CA ASP A 474 3.72 -7.00 -81.76
C ASP A 474 2.86 -5.89 -82.40
N ASP A 475 1.72 -6.27 -83.01
CA ASP A 475 0.75 -5.38 -83.65
C ASP A 475 -0.09 -4.67 -82.57
N GLY A 476 0.45 -3.58 -82.01
CA GLY A 476 -0.33 -2.65 -81.19
C GLY A 476 -1.37 -1.87 -82.02
N PRO A 477 -2.49 -1.41 -81.42
CA PRO A 477 -3.48 -0.60 -82.13
C PRO A 477 -2.85 0.70 -82.66
N VAL A 478 -3.30 1.16 -83.83
CA VAL A 478 -2.88 2.45 -84.39
C VAL A 478 -3.42 3.56 -83.50
N ILE A 479 -2.53 4.30 -82.85
CA ILE A 479 -2.88 5.45 -82.01
C ILE A 479 -3.04 6.65 -82.93
N THR A 480 -4.20 7.31 -82.89
CA THR A 480 -4.48 8.51 -83.72
C THR A 480 -4.70 9.69 -82.80
N CYS A 481 -3.80 10.67 -82.88
CA CYS A 481 -3.84 11.85 -82.01
C CYS A 481 -4.30 13.07 -82.82
N PRO A 482 -5.34 13.78 -82.34
CA PRO A 482 -5.81 14.99 -82.99
C PRO A 482 -4.82 16.13 -82.77
N GLY A 483 -4.53 16.88 -83.82
CA GLY A 483 -3.71 18.08 -83.77
C GLY A 483 -4.33 19.25 -84.54
N ARG A 484 -3.60 20.36 -84.60
CA ARG A 484 -4.01 21.54 -85.38
C ARG A 484 -2.97 21.95 -86.42
N GLU A 485 -3.45 22.43 -87.58
CA GLU A 485 -2.65 23.16 -88.57
C GLU A 485 -3.11 24.63 -88.63
N VAL A 486 -2.15 25.54 -88.72
CA VAL A 486 -2.40 26.99 -88.83
C VAL A 486 -2.04 27.47 -90.23
N CYS A 487 -2.92 28.24 -90.87
CA CYS A 487 -2.66 28.83 -92.17
C CYS A 487 -1.61 29.96 -92.04
N THR A 488 -0.43 29.73 -92.61
CA THR A 488 0.68 30.68 -92.63
C THR A 488 0.90 31.26 -94.04
N ILE A 489 1.82 32.21 -94.18
CA ILE A 489 2.18 32.77 -95.49
C ILE A 489 2.74 31.72 -96.48
N ALA A 490 3.16 30.55 -95.99
CA ALA A 490 3.70 29.46 -96.76
C ALA A 490 2.65 28.36 -97.09
N GLY A 491 1.41 28.52 -96.62
CA GLY A 491 0.39 27.46 -96.61
C GLY A 491 0.10 26.96 -95.19
N TRP A 492 -0.63 25.85 -95.08
CA TRP A 492 -0.91 25.19 -93.80
C TRP A 492 0.38 24.70 -93.12
N SER A 493 0.48 24.86 -91.79
CA SER A 493 1.59 24.32 -91.00
C SER A 493 1.56 22.79 -90.95
N THR A 494 2.61 22.19 -90.38
CA THR A 494 2.57 20.79 -89.93
C THR A 494 1.59 20.64 -88.76
N CYS A 495 1.11 19.43 -88.55
CA CYS A 495 0.19 19.11 -87.46
C CYS A 495 0.88 19.21 -86.08
N GLU A 496 0.37 20.04 -85.18
CA GLU A 496 0.84 20.16 -83.79
C GLU A 496 -0.11 19.42 -82.83
N THR A 497 0.40 18.46 -82.07
CA THR A 497 -0.32 17.72 -81.01
C THR A 497 -0.09 18.32 -79.61
N PRO A 498 -1.03 18.19 -78.65
CA PRO A 498 -0.81 18.55 -77.25
C PRO A 498 0.23 17.65 -76.59
N ALA A 499 0.93 18.14 -75.56
CA ALA A 499 1.79 17.29 -74.73
C ALA A 499 0.94 16.42 -73.78
N ASP A 500 1.50 15.30 -73.34
CA ASP A 500 0.83 14.37 -72.43
C ASP A 500 0.39 15.00 -71.09
N GLY A 501 -0.89 14.82 -70.79
CA GLY A 501 -1.47 14.95 -69.47
C GLY A 501 -1.28 13.68 -68.65
N CYS A 502 -1.76 13.71 -67.40
CA CYS A 502 -1.99 12.49 -66.63
C CYS A 502 -3.48 12.20 -66.75
N ASP A 503 -3.89 11.58 -67.84
CA ASP A 503 -5.29 11.32 -68.17
C ASP A 503 -5.52 9.93 -68.79
N GLY A 504 -4.47 9.10 -68.86
CA GLY A 504 -4.50 7.75 -69.42
C GLY A 504 -4.53 7.75 -70.94
N VAL A 505 -4.18 8.86 -71.60
CA VAL A 505 -4.18 9.00 -73.06
C VAL A 505 -2.80 9.45 -73.55
N ASP A 506 -2.31 8.85 -74.63
CA ASP A 506 -1.16 9.33 -75.41
C ASP A 506 -1.61 10.54 -76.23
N ASN A 507 -1.41 11.75 -75.71
CA ASN A 507 -1.88 12.98 -76.32
C ASN A 507 -0.92 13.47 -77.42
N ASP A 508 0.37 13.16 -77.32
CA ASP A 508 1.39 13.65 -78.24
C ASP A 508 1.76 12.66 -79.37
N CYS A 509 1.23 11.45 -79.31
CA CYS A 509 1.40 10.36 -80.28
C CYS A 509 2.82 9.82 -80.36
N ASP A 510 3.55 9.81 -79.24
CA ASP A 510 4.89 9.23 -79.18
C ASP A 510 4.90 7.72 -78.88
N GLY A 511 3.74 7.15 -78.53
CA GLY A 511 3.56 5.73 -78.20
C GLY A 511 3.61 5.42 -76.71
N THR A 512 3.81 6.41 -75.86
CA THR A 512 3.82 6.29 -74.40
C THR A 512 2.57 6.97 -73.86
N VAL A 513 1.76 6.25 -73.08
CA VAL A 513 0.61 6.86 -72.39
C VAL A 513 1.12 7.54 -71.12
N ASP A 514 0.77 8.81 -70.94
CA ASP A 514 1.18 9.65 -69.79
C ASP A 514 2.72 9.68 -69.59
N GLY A 515 3.49 9.68 -70.67
CA GLY A 515 4.96 9.47 -70.65
C GLY A 515 5.76 10.33 -69.65
N PRO A 516 5.40 11.60 -69.38
CA PRO A 516 6.08 12.42 -68.37
C PRO A 516 5.92 11.94 -66.92
N TYR A 517 4.94 11.09 -66.63
CA TYR A 517 4.53 10.72 -65.26
C TYR A 517 4.79 9.24 -64.92
N VAL A 518 5.04 8.40 -65.93
CA VAL A 518 5.29 6.96 -65.79
C VAL A 518 6.74 6.59 -66.08
N ASP A 519 7.19 5.45 -65.54
CA ASP A 519 8.50 4.86 -65.86
C ASP A 519 8.45 3.96 -67.11
N ASP A 520 9.59 3.38 -67.49
CA ASP A 520 9.71 2.45 -68.63
C ASP A 520 8.81 1.20 -68.50
N ALA A 521 8.27 0.92 -67.31
CA ALA A 521 7.33 -0.17 -67.04
C ALA A 521 5.86 0.30 -66.98
N GLY A 522 5.59 1.58 -67.27
CA GLY A 522 4.25 2.18 -67.23
C GLY A 522 3.72 2.42 -65.82
N ARG A 523 4.58 2.38 -64.79
CA ARG A 523 4.19 2.65 -63.40
C ARG A 523 4.26 4.14 -63.14
N TYR A 524 3.25 4.71 -62.50
CA TYR A 524 3.33 6.12 -62.13
C TYR A 524 4.32 6.32 -60.98
N VAL A 525 5.41 7.01 -61.28
CA VAL A 525 6.54 7.22 -60.35
C VAL A 525 6.76 8.68 -59.99
N ALA A 526 6.02 9.60 -60.62
CA ALA A 526 6.04 11.01 -60.28
C ALA A 526 5.44 11.26 -58.88
N GLY A 527 6.04 12.14 -58.09
CA GLY A 527 5.61 12.40 -56.71
C GLY A 527 4.18 12.93 -56.59
N GLU A 528 3.71 13.67 -57.59
CA GLU A 528 2.35 14.19 -57.69
C GLU A 528 1.32 13.16 -58.20
N HIS A 529 1.77 11.99 -58.66
CA HIS A 529 0.96 10.94 -59.29
C HIS A 529 1.38 9.53 -58.86
N CYS A 530 1.89 9.33 -57.65
CA CYS A 530 2.55 8.09 -57.24
C CYS A 530 1.59 6.88 -57.23
N GLY A 531 1.96 5.82 -57.93
CA GLY A 531 1.15 4.59 -58.04
C GLY A 531 -0.06 4.74 -58.96
N VAL A 532 -0.78 5.85 -58.86
CA VAL A 532 -1.93 6.21 -59.68
C VAL A 532 -1.99 7.71 -59.95
N CYS A 533 -2.53 8.07 -61.11
CA CYS A 533 -2.73 9.45 -61.50
C CYS A 533 -3.50 10.26 -60.44
N GLY A 534 -2.88 11.35 -59.95
CA GLY A 534 -3.48 12.28 -59.00
C GLY A 534 -3.20 11.96 -57.52
N ASN A 535 -2.53 10.84 -57.24
CA ASN A 535 -2.07 10.53 -55.89
C ASN A 535 -0.78 11.31 -55.56
N ASN A 536 -0.94 12.43 -54.84
CA ASN A 536 0.15 13.37 -54.60
C ASN A 536 0.79 13.17 -53.22
N CYS A 537 1.91 12.44 -53.18
CA CYS A 537 2.68 12.21 -51.96
C CYS A 537 3.38 13.48 -51.44
N LEU A 538 3.41 14.57 -52.22
CA LEU A 538 4.01 15.85 -51.84
C LEU A 538 3.01 16.81 -51.18
N ALA A 539 1.69 16.53 -51.26
CA ALA A 539 0.65 17.49 -50.88
C ALA A 539 0.43 17.64 -49.36
N SER A 540 0.71 16.61 -48.55
CA SER A 540 0.61 16.65 -47.08
C SER A 540 1.39 15.50 -46.42
N PRO A 541 2.74 15.56 -46.39
CA PRO A 541 3.52 14.58 -45.64
C PRO A 541 3.29 14.73 -44.12
N PRO A 542 3.51 13.66 -43.33
CA PRO A 542 3.49 13.71 -41.87
C PRO A 542 4.40 14.82 -41.31
N PRO A 543 4.17 15.29 -40.07
CA PRO A 543 4.96 16.37 -39.47
C PRO A 543 6.48 16.15 -39.57
N ALA A 544 7.21 17.21 -39.92
CA ALA A 544 8.67 17.24 -40.02
C ALA A 544 9.28 16.19 -40.98
N SER A 545 8.54 15.84 -42.03
CA SER A 545 8.96 14.90 -43.06
C SER A 545 8.70 15.45 -44.48
N THR A 546 9.37 14.87 -45.47
CA THR A 546 9.15 15.10 -46.89
C THR A 546 8.62 13.82 -47.52
N GLY A 547 7.43 13.88 -48.13
CA GLY A 547 6.86 12.74 -48.84
C GLY A 547 7.55 12.48 -50.17
N TYR A 548 7.58 11.23 -50.61
CA TYR A 548 8.09 10.82 -51.91
C TYR A 548 7.35 9.57 -52.40
N CYS A 549 7.51 9.26 -53.68
CA CYS A 549 7.00 8.03 -54.26
C CYS A 549 8.02 6.90 -54.09
N ASP A 550 7.72 5.92 -53.24
CA ASP A 550 8.55 4.72 -53.12
C ASP A 550 8.20 3.74 -54.24
N VAL A 551 9.18 3.50 -55.12
CA VAL A 551 9.06 2.62 -56.29
C VAL A 551 9.62 1.21 -56.02
N SER A 552 10.00 0.91 -54.78
CA SER A 552 10.55 -0.39 -54.36
C SER A 552 9.53 -1.52 -54.42
N GLY A 553 8.25 -1.19 -54.22
CA GLY A 553 7.11 -2.10 -54.33
C GLY A 553 6.70 -2.40 -55.77
N ALA A 554 5.86 -3.42 -55.93
CA ALA A 554 5.27 -3.78 -57.23
C ALA A 554 4.35 -2.67 -57.77
N VAL A 555 3.66 -1.98 -56.87
CA VAL A 555 2.93 -0.74 -57.11
C VAL A 555 3.65 0.35 -56.32
N PRO A 556 4.06 1.47 -56.95
CA PRO A 556 4.63 2.59 -56.20
C PRO A 556 3.65 3.14 -55.16
N ASP A 557 4.12 3.44 -53.96
CA ASP A 557 3.30 3.91 -52.83
C ASP A 557 3.90 5.15 -52.17
N CYS A 558 3.08 5.93 -51.48
CA CYS A 558 3.55 7.11 -50.76
C CYS A 558 4.37 6.70 -49.53
N ALA A 559 5.60 7.19 -49.47
CA ALA A 559 6.48 7.07 -48.31
C ALA A 559 6.98 8.46 -47.89
N PHE A 560 7.65 8.55 -46.74
CA PHE A 560 8.25 9.80 -46.29
C PHE A 560 9.71 9.61 -45.87
N LEU A 561 10.46 10.70 -45.97
CA LEU A 561 11.80 10.83 -45.43
C LEU A 561 11.78 11.91 -44.37
N CYS A 562 12.38 11.64 -43.22
CA CYS A 562 12.53 12.67 -42.22
C CYS A 562 13.37 13.83 -42.73
N GLU A 563 12.96 15.05 -42.37
CA GLU A 563 13.79 16.23 -42.61
C GLU A 563 15.16 16.10 -41.91
N VAL A 564 16.16 16.83 -42.38
CA VAL A 564 17.52 16.74 -41.82
C VAL A 564 17.50 17.05 -40.32
N GLY A 565 17.93 16.09 -39.49
CA GLY A 565 17.93 16.21 -38.04
C GLY A 565 16.63 15.78 -37.35
N ARG A 566 15.71 15.16 -38.08
CA ARG A 566 14.49 14.55 -37.57
C ARG A 566 14.53 13.03 -37.72
N PHE A 567 13.89 12.32 -36.81
CA PHE A 567 13.83 10.87 -36.80
C PHE A 567 12.42 10.42 -36.40
N ASP A 568 11.94 9.38 -37.08
CA ASP A 568 10.77 8.57 -36.71
C ASP A 568 11.30 7.45 -35.81
N VAL A 569 11.01 7.55 -34.52
CA VAL A 569 11.67 6.74 -33.48
C VAL A 569 10.74 5.61 -33.00
N ASP A 570 9.44 5.85 -32.98
CA ASP A 570 8.42 4.85 -32.63
C ASP A 570 7.87 4.06 -33.85
N GLY A 571 8.17 4.48 -35.08
CA GLY A 571 7.74 3.83 -36.32
C GLY A 571 6.27 4.10 -36.68
N ASN A 572 5.63 5.07 -36.03
CA ASN A 572 4.24 5.39 -36.24
C ASN A 572 4.06 6.41 -37.39
N PRO A 573 3.52 6.01 -38.55
CA PRO A 573 3.39 6.92 -39.70
C PRO A 573 2.42 8.10 -39.45
N ALA A 574 1.60 8.05 -38.40
CA ALA A 574 0.61 9.09 -38.09
C ALA A 574 1.21 10.32 -37.39
N ASN A 575 2.26 10.17 -36.58
CA ASN A 575 2.91 11.27 -35.86
C ASN A 575 4.21 11.75 -36.56
N GLY A 576 4.73 11.00 -37.53
CA GLY A 576 5.75 11.45 -38.47
C GLY A 576 7.16 11.33 -37.90
N CYS A 577 7.99 12.36 -38.09
CA CYS A 577 9.35 12.38 -37.53
C CYS A 577 9.39 13.27 -36.29
N GLU A 578 8.89 12.70 -35.19
CA GLU A 578 8.61 13.31 -33.91
C GLU A 578 9.88 13.75 -33.16
N CYS A 579 10.99 13.03 -33.33
CA CYS A 579 12.22 13.34 -32.63
C CYS A 579 13.06 14.41 -33.36
N ALA A 580 13.54 15.41 -32.62
CA ALA A 580 14.50 16.40 -33.12
C ALA A 580 15.87 16.14 -32.50
N LEU A 581 16.85 15.77 -33.32
CA LEU A 581 18.21 15.57 -32.86
C LEU A 581 18.78 16.89 -32.33
N ALA A 582 18.85 17.00 -31.01
CA ALA A 582 19.29 18.19 -30.32
C ALA A 582 20.75 18.06 -29.87
N SER A 583 21.15 16.88 -29.41
CA SER A 583 22.40 16.66 -28.68
C SER A 583 22.77 15.17 -28.69
N GLY A 584 24.07 14.86 -28.58
CA GLY A 584 24.52 13.47 -28.41
C GLY A 584 24.52 12.97 -26.96
N GLY A 585 24.23 13.85 -25.99
CA GLY A 585 23.99 13.48 -24.61
C GLY A 585 22.51 13.57 -24.30
N ASP A 586 21.99 12.55 -23.63
CA ASP A 586 20.56 12.39 -23.39
C ASP A 586 20.29 12.02 -21.93
N LEU A 587 19.44 12.79 -21.27
CA LEU A 587 19.06 12.59 -19.86
C LEU A 587 17.58 12.23 -19.81
N PRO A 588 17.13 11.43 -18.83
CA PRO A 588 15.71 11.12 -18.66
C PRO A 588 14.91 12.35 -18.20
N ASP A 589 14.58 13.22 -19.14
CA ASP A 589 13.89 14.50 -18.90
C ASP A 589 12.57 14.62 -19.67
N GLY A 590 12.13 13.53 -20.29
CA GLY A 590 10.92 13.43 -21.11
C GLY A 590 11.16 13.81 -22.56
N VAL A 591 12.43 13.92 -22.99
CA VAL A 591 12.82 14.30 -24.35
C VAL A 591 13.98 13.43 -24.79
N ASP A 592 13.75 12.59 -25.79
CA ASP A 592 14.83 11.87 -26.48
C ASP A 592 15.67 12.87 -27.31
N GLN A 593 16.83 13.29 -26.79
CA GLN A 593 17.67 14.30 -27.43
C GLN A 593 18.58 13.75 -28.52
N ASN A 594 18.89 12.45 -28.45
CA ASN A 594 19.81 11.78 -29.36
C ASN A 594 19.08 10.91 -30.41
N CYS A 595 17.75 10.83 -30.32
CA CYS A 595 16.82 10.09 -31.15
C CYS A 595 17.13 8.58 -31.23
N ASP A 596 17.50 7.97 -30.11
CA ASP A 596 17.81 6.53 -30.04
C ASP A 596 16.62 5.65 -29.57
N GLY A 597 15.47 6.27 -29.26
CA GLY A 597 14.26 5.60 -28.83
C GLY A 597 14.20 5.24 -27.37
N VAL A 598 15.07 5.86 -26.57
CA VAL A 598 15.01 5.89 -25.11
C VAL A 598 15.10 7.35 -24.66
N ASP A 599 14.37 7.70 -23.61
CA ASP A 599 14.58 8.97 -22.89
C ASP A 599 15.73 8.78 -21.88
N GLY A 600 16.96 8.89 -22.38
CA GLY A 600 18.21 8.75 -21.63
C GLY A 600 19.29 7.91 -22.32
N ASP A 601 20.55 8.18 -22.02
CA ASP A 601 21.72 7.47 -22.59
C ASP A 601 21.81 5.98 -22.16
N GLU A 602 21.36 5.09 -23.05
CA GLU A 602 21.43 3.62 -22.90
C GLU A 602 22.86 3.10 -22.64
N GLY A 603 23.88 3.74 -23.20
CA GLY A 603 25.28 3.34 -23.02
C GLY A 603 25.78 3.53 -21.58
N SER A 604 25.20 4.51 -20.88
CA SER A 604 25.54 4.88 -19.51
C SER A 604 24.60 4.30 -18.44
N ALA A 605 23.58 3.53 -18.84
CA ALA A 605 22.49 3.10 -17.98
C ALA A 605 22.37 1.58 -17.80
N VAL A 606 21.88 1.14 -16.65
CA VAL A 606 21.46 -0.24 -16.36
C VAL A 606 19.94 -0.29 -16.28
N PHE A 607 19.34 -1.30 -16.90
CA PHE A 607 17.88 -1.44 -17.01
C PHE A 607 17.32 -2.43 -15.99
N VAL A 608 16.24 -2.02 -15.32
CA VAL A 608 15.53 -2.80 -14.29
C VAL A 608 14.05 -2.87 -14.65
N ALA A 609 13.47 -4.07 -14.62
CA ALA A 609 12.05 -4.31 -14.87
C ALA A 609 11.56 -5.51 -14.05
N LYS A 610 10.27 -5.56 -13.70
CA LYS A 610 9.68 -6.70 -12.96
C LYS A 610 9.76 -8.02 -13.72
N SER A 611 9.75 -7.99 -15.05
CA SER A 611 9.99 -9.14 -15.92
C SER A 611 11.47 -9.54 -16.04
N GLY A 612 12.37 -8.79 -15.40
CA GLY A 612 13.79 -9.09 -15.37
C GLY A 612 14.10 -10.38 -14.62
N LYS A 613 15.33 -10.88 -14.77
CA LYS A 613 15.79 -12.13 -14.14
C LYS A 613 17.11 -11.99 -13.41
N LEU A 614 17.30 -12.81 -12.39
CA LEU A 614 18.56 -12.82 -11.63
C LEU A 614 19.75 -13.12 -12.55
N GLY A 615 20.80 -12.32 -12.45
CA GLY A 615 22.03 -12.46 -13.25
C GLY A 615 21.96 -11.87 -14.66
N ALA A 616 20.88 -11.17 -15.04
CA ALA A 616 20.75 -10.52 -16.34
C ALA A 616 21.88 -9.52 -16.65
N ALA A 617 22.04 -9.20 -17.93
CA ALA A 617 23.02 -8.24 -18.41
C ALA A 617 22.72 -6.81 -17.91
N GLY A 618 21.45 -6.49 -17.63
CA GLY A 618 21.01 -5.14 -17.26
C GLY A 618 20.91 -4.23 -18.48
N THR A 619 20.51 -4.80 -19.63
CA THR A 619 20.25 -4.10 -20.89
C THR A 619 18.75 -4.00 -21.13
N ARG A 620 18.31 -3.13 -22.05
CA ARG A 620 16.89 -2.95 -22.39
C ARG A 620 16.14 -4.27 -22.66
N VAL A 621 16.77 -5.19 -23.39
CA VAL A 621 16.22 -6.51 -23.75
C VAL A 621 16.51 -7.64 -22.74
N ASP A 622 17.32 -7.37 -21.71
CA ASP A 622 17.66 -8.34 -20.64
C ASP A 622 17.81 -7.59 -19.30
N PRO A 623 16.70 -7.03 -18.76
CA PRO A 623 16.72 -6.19 -17.57
C PRO A 623 16.89 -7.02 -16.28
N LEU A 624 17.33 -6.36 -15.21
CA LEU A 624 17.42 -6.94 -13.87
C LEU A 624 16.08 -6.84 -13.11
N PRO A 625 15.78 -7.76 -12.16
CA PRO A 625 14.48 -7.83 -11.48
C PRO A 625 14.31 -6.84 -10.32
N SER A 626 15.39 -6.24 -9.82
CA SER A 626 15.34 -5.33 -8.67
C SER A 626 16.25 -4.11 -8.84
N ILE A 627 15.89 -3.01 -8.17
CA ILE A 627 16.61 -1.74 -8.20
C ILE A 627 17.96 -1.90 -7.51
N ALA A 628 18.02 -2.62 -6.39
CA ALA A 628 19.28 -2.88 -5.68
C ALA A 628 20.31 -3.57 -6.59
N LEU A 629 19.90 -4.62 -7.32
CA LEU A 629 20.76 -5.31 -8.29
C LEU A 629 21.17 -4.38 -9.45
N GLY A 630 20.27 -3.49 -9.89
CA GLY A 630 20.56 -2.48 -10.89
C GLY A 630 21.67 -1.52 -10.46
N ILE A 631 21.60 -1.01 -9.23
CA ILE A 631 22.62 -0.12 -8.63
C ILE A 631 23.96 -0.83 -8.50
N GLU A 632 23.97 -2.07 -8.00
CA GLU A 632 25.18 -2.89 -7.89
C GLU A 632 25.82 -3.14 -9.27
N LYS A 633 25.01 -3.45 -10.28
CA LYS A 633 25.48 -3.65 -11.65
C LYS A 633 26.02 -2.37 -12.26
N ALA A 634 25.38 -1.23 -12.02
CA ALA A 634 25.84 0.06 -12.50
C ALA A 634 27.22 0.39 -11.92
N LEU A 635 27.41 0.20 -10.62
CA LEU A 635 28.71 0.35 -9.97
C LEU A 635 29.76 -0.59 -10.56
N ALA A 636 29.42 -1.87 -10.76
CA ALA A 636 30.35 -2.87 -11.27
C ALA A 636 30.77 -2.61 -12.73
N THR A 637 29.93 -1.95 -13.52
CA THR A 637 30.16 -1.67 -14.94
C THR A 637 30.62 -0.24 -15.21
N GLY A 638 30.69 0.61 -14.20
CA GLY A 638 31.04 2.02 -14.33
C GLY A 638 29.95 2.86 -15.03
N ARG A 639 28.70 2.38 -15.00
CA ARG A 639 27.52 3.08 -15.50
C ARG A 639 27.00 4.06 -14.46
N LEU A 640 26.47 5.18 -14.92
CA LEU A 640 26.05 6.30 -14.07
C LEU A 640 24.56 6.29 -13.79
N HIS A 641 23.78 5.53 -14.54
CA HIS A 641 22.32 5.54 -14.47
C HIS A 641 21.72 4.16 -14.25
N VAL A 642 20.59 4.12 -13.55
CA VAL A 642 19.69 2.97 -13.44
C VAL A 642 18.30 3.42 -13.89
N TYR A 643 17.78 2.82 -14.95
CA TYR A 643 16.45 3.09 -15.49
C TYR A 643 15.49 1.97 -15.08
N VAL A 644 14.39 2.34 -14.46
CA VAL A 644 13.45 1.43 -13.83
C VAL A 644 12.12 1.53 -14.54
N ALA A 645 11.69 0.41 -15.12
CA ALA A 645 10.38 0.29 -15.74
C ALA A 645 9.26 0.26 -14.70
N THR A 646 8.07 0.62 -15.14
CA THR A 646 6.81 0.58 -14.40
C THR A 646 6.65 -0.71 -13.58
N GLY A 647 6.13 -0.57 -12.36
CA GLY A 647 5.94 -1.68 -11.44
C GLY A 647 6.18 -1.33 -9.97
N VAL A 648 5.81 -2.27 -9.10
CA VAL A 648 6.02 -2.19 -7.64
C VAL A 648 7.23 -3.01 -7.24
N TYR A 649 8.22 -2.35 -6.67
CA TYR A 649 9.46 -2.95 -6.21
C TYR A 649 9.46 -3.01 -4.68
N GLU A 650 9.25 -4.21 -4.15
CA GLU A 650 9.20 -4.49 -2.72
C GLU A 650 10.63 -4.70 -2.19
N GLU A 651 11.31 -3.60 -1.86
CA GLU A 651 12.68 -3.62 -1.36
C GLU A 651 13.01 -2.30 -0.65
N ARG A 652 14.05 -2.33 0.20
CA ARG A 652 14.71 -1.10 0.67
C ARG A 652 15.85 -0.74 -0.29
N VAL A 653 15.80 0.47 -0.84
CA VAL A 653 16.80 0.93 -1.80
C VAL A 653 17.90 1.72 -1.08
N THR A 654 19.16 1.40 -1.32
CA THR A 654 20.30 2.20 -0.85
C THR A 654 21.02 2.82 -2.05
N LEU A 655 21.06 4.15 -2.10
CA LEU A 655 21.72 4.90 -3.16
C LEU A 655 23.24 4.82 -3.03
N MET A 656 23.93 4.85 -4.17
CA MET A 656 25.38 4.85 -4.25
C MET A 656 25.89 6.14 -4.89
N ASP A 657 27.03 6.62 -4.40
CA ASP A 657 27.61 7.90 -4.82
C ASP A 657 27.96 7.91 -6.31
N GLY A 658 27.43 8.89 -7.03
CA GLY A 658 27.60 9.08 -8.47
C GLY A 658 26.69 8.25 -9.36
N ILE A 659 25.74 7.48 -8.79
CA ILE A 659 24.76 6.69 -9.55
C ILE A 659 23.38 7.30 -9.40
N SER A 660 22.73 7.64 -10.50
CA SER A 660 21.38 8.19 -10.52
C SER A 660 20.34 7.13 -10.89
N VAL A 661 19.24 7.08 -10.15
CA VAL A 661 18.15 6.10 -10.28
C VAL A 661 16.89 6.82 -10.75
N TRP A 662 16.31 6.33 -11.85
CA TRP A 662 15.20 6.96 -12.54
C TRP A 662 14.06 5.96 -12.72
N GLY A 663 12.89 6.27 -12.17
CA GLY A 663 11.61 5.63 -12.48
C GLY A 663 10.85 6.46 -13.51
N GLY A 664 9.77 5.90 -14.05
CA GLY A 664 8.98 6.58 -15.08
C GLY A 664 8.99 5.89 -16.44
N PHE A 665 9.73 4.79 -16.61
CA PHE A 665 9.86 4.13 -17.91
C PHE A 665 8.73 3.12 -18.17
N PRO A 666 8.21 3.01 -19.39
CA PRO A 666 7.26 1.96 -19.74
C PRO A 666 7.94 0.60 -19.81
N VAL A 667 7.14 -0.47 -19.88
CA VAL A 667 7.67 -1.80 -20.22
C VAL A 667 8.39 -1.73 -21.57
N GLY A 668 9.61 -2.29 -21.64
CA GLY A 668 10.44 -2.21 -22.85
C GLY A 668 11.14 -0.86 -23.08
N PHE A 669 10.94 0.15 -22.22
CA PHE A 669 11.67 1.43 -22.20
C PHE A 669 11.52 2.28 -23.48
N GLY A 670 10.45 2.08 -24.26
CA GLY A 670 10.10 2.91 -25.43
C GLY A 670 9.97 4.39 -25.08
N PHE A 671 10.52 5.26 -25.93
CA PHE A 671 10.18 6.68 -25.90
C PHE A 671 8.93 6.92 -26.77
N GLU A 672 8.00 7.71 -26.24
CA GLU A 672 6.87 8.26 -26.98
C GLU A 672 6.75 9.75 -26.64
N ALA A 673 6.82 10.60 -27.66
CA ALA A 673 6.86 12.05 -27.46
C ALA A 673 5.55 12.56 -26.82
N GLY A 674 5.67 13.16 -25.63
CA GLY A 674 4.53 13.72 -24.89
C GLY A 674 3.76 12.70 -24.04
N ALA A 675 4.21 11.45 -23.95
CA ALA A 675 3.66 10.46 -23.04
C ALA A 675 3.92 10.84 -21.57
N ALA A 676 2.96 10.50 -20.69
CA ALA A 676 3.15 10.67 -19.26
C ALA A 676 4.14 9.62 -18.69
N PRO A 677 4.92 9.96 -17.65
CA PRO A 677 5.81 8.99 -17.01
C PRO A 677 5.03 7.78 -16.48
N SER A 678 5.56 6.59 -16.69
CA SER A 678 4.93 5.36 -16.24
C SER A 678 5.08 5.16 -14.72
N PRO A 679 4.02 4.72 -14.01
CA PRO A 679 4.01 4.65 -12.56
C PRO A 679 5.03 3.63 -12.02
N THR A 680 5.99 4.11 -11.24
CA THR A 680 7.04 3.26 -10.64
C THR A 680 7.03 3.44 -9.13
N ALA A 681 6.90 2.35 -8.37
CA ALA A 681 6.74 2.41 -6.92
C ALA A 681 7.81 1.60 -6.18
N ILE A 682 8.31 2.15 -5.08
CA ILE A 682 9.15 1.46 -4.09
C ILE A 682 8.29 1.24 -2.85
N LEU A 683 8.16 0.00 -2.42
CA LEU A 683 7.43 -0.38 -1.22
C LEU A 683 8.40 -1.01 -0.23
N ALA A 684 8.63 -0.36 0.90
CA ALA A 684 9.46 -0.92 1.95
C ALA A 684 8.65 -1.89 2.83
N GLU A 685 9.27 -3.01 3.21
CA GLU A 685 8.71 -3.90 4.23
C GLU A 685 8.90 -3.34 5.64
N ALA A 686 8.15 -3.84 6.62
CA ALA A 686 8.36 -3.47 8.02
C ALA A 686 9.77 -3.86 8.48
N ASP A 687 10.48 -2.96 9.16
CA ASP A 687 11.77 -3.31 9.75
C ASP A 687 11.52 -4.23 10.96
N ASP A 688 12.06 -5.44 10.87
CA ASP A 688 12.08 -6.47 11.92
C ASP A 688 13.19 -6.20 12.97
N GLY A 689 13.89 -5.07 12.86
CA GLY A 689 15.02 -4.73 13.73
C GLY A 689 16.28 -5.55 13.48
N GLY A 690 16.30 -6.37 12.41
CA GLY A 690 17.34 -7.38 12.13
C GLY A 690 18.70 -6.85 11.69
N ALA A 691 18.83 -5.56 11.37
CA ALA A 691 20.11 -4.94 11.09
C ALA A 691 20.37 -3.82 12.10
N ALA A 692 21.18 -4.11 13.12
CA ALA A 692 21.73 -3.12 14.02
C ALA A 692 22.50 -2.04 13.23
N GLY A 693 21.81 -0.94 12.93
CA GLY A 693 22.35 0.29 12.36
C GLY A 693 22.48 0.28 10.84
N LEU A 694 21.71 1.16 10.18
CA LEU A 694 22.21 2.30 9.39
C LEU A 694 21.24 2.76 8.28
N SER A 695 20.19 1.99 7.96
CA SER A 695 19.28 2.30 6.83
C SER A 695 17.79 2.30 7.23
N PRO A 696 17.34 3.30 8.01
CA PRO A 696 15.98 3.36 8.58
C PRO A 696 14.89 3.84 7.60
N GLY A 697 15.23 4.19 6.36
CA GLY A 697 14.28 4.67 5.35
C GLY A 697 13.88 3.58 4.34
N ALA A 698 12.78 3.79 3.63
CA ALA A 698 12.46 3.03 2.41
C ALA A 698 13.53 3.24 1.33
N VAL A 699 14.03 4.47 1.22
CA VAL A 699 15.23 4.80 0.43
C VAL A 699 16.29 5.44 1.32
N ASN A 700 17.53 4.98 1.21
CA ASN A 700 18.63 5.39 2.05
C ASN A 700 19.75 6.00 1.22
N ALA A 701 20.17 7.20 1.57
CA ALA A 701 21.27 7.93 0.97
C ALA A 701 22.30 8.23 2.06
N VAL A 702 23.42 7.50 2.08
CA VAL A 702 24.45 7.64 3.10
C VAL A 702 25.77 7.99 2.43
N ALA A 703 26.32 9.17 2.76
CA ALA A 703 27.57 9.67 2.21
C ALA A 703 27.64 9.68 0.66
N VAL A 704 26.55 10.08 0.00
CA VAL A 704 26.47 10.21 -1.47
C VAL A 704 26.45 11.67 -1.91
N GLY A 705 26.69 11.95 -3.19
CA GLY A 705 26.77 13.30 -3.76
C GLY A 705 28.15 13.96 -3.61
N PHE A 706 29.23 13.16 -3.52
CA PHE A 706 30.61 13.63 -3.42
C PHE A 706 31.45 13.34 -4.67
N ALA A 707 31.32 12.16 -5.26
CA ALA A 707 32.05 11.75 -6.46
C ALA A 707 31.38 12.24 -7.76
N GLY A 708 30.06 12.47 -7.72
CA GLY A 708 29.27 12.93 -8.86
C GLY A 708 27.80 13.13 -8.48
N THR A 709 26.98 13.53 -9.45
CA THR A 709 25.54 13.70 -9.25
C THR A 709 24.90 12.35 -8.92
N THR A 710 24.20 12.30 -7.79
CA THR A 710 23.40 11.16 -7.36
C THR A 710 21.97 11.62 -7.31
N ARG A 711 21.12 11.13 -8.23
CA ARG A 711 19.73 11.57 -8.32
C ARG A 711 18.76 10.41 -8.10
N LEU A 712 17.68 10.66 -7.37
CA LEU A 712 16.52 9.79 -7.32
C LEU A 712 15.34 10.53 -7.92
N SER A 713 14.71 9.97 -8.96
CA SER A 713 13.62 10.65 -9.67
C SER A 713 12.53 9.71 -10.20
N GLY A 714 11.28 10.18 -10.22
CA GLY A 714 10.18 9.48 -10.90
C GLY A 714 9.58 8.30 -10.14
N PHE A 715 9.65 8.30 -8.80
CA PHE A 715 9.12 7.23 -7.96
C PHE A 715 8.00 7.69 -7.03
N THR A 716 7.04 6.80 -6.79
CA THR A 716 6.25 6.82 -5.56
C THR A 716 6.93 5.92 -4.53
N VAL A 717 7.25 6.45 -3.35
CA VAL A 717 7.95 5.72 -2.28
C VAL A 717 6.99 5.55 -1.11
N TYR A 718 6.72 4.30 -0.72
CA TYR A 718 5.91 3.95 0.45
C TYR A 718 6.81 3.45 1.57
N ALA A 719 6.85 4.19 2.67
CA ALA A 719 7.53 3.77 3.88
C ALA A 719 6.66 2.79 4.67
N ALA A 720 7.28 1.76 5.24
CA ALA A 720 6.60 0.88 6.17
C ALA A 720 6.20 1.63 7.45
N PRO A 721 5.09 1.27 8.11
CA PRO A 721 4.78 1.73 9.46
C PRO A 721 5.90 1.38 10.44
N GLY A 722 6.03 2.18 11.50
CA GLY A 722 6.94 1.87 12.60
C GLY A 722 6.53 0.61 13.35
N THR A 723 7.51 -0.10 13.91
CA THR A 723 7.35 -1.31 14.74
C THR A 723 7.91 -1.07 16.15
N GLU A 724 7.71 -2.01 17.09
CA GLU A 724 8.27 -1.87 18.45
C GLU A 724 9.81 -1.74 18.44
N VAL A 725 10.48 -2.43 17.53
CA VAL A 725 11.94 -2.43 17.38
C VAL A 725 12.46 -1.28 16.50
N ALA A 726 11.65 -0.80 15.55
CA ALA A 726 11.96 0.32 14.66
C ALA A 726 10.77 1.30 14.66
N PRO A 727 10.62 2.15 15.69
CA PRO A 727 9.39 2.90 15.91
C PRO A 727 9.10 3.96 14.86
N ASN A 728 10.12 4.42 14.12
CA ASN A 728 9.95 5.47 13.13
C ASN A 728 9.59 4.91 11.75
N SER A 729 8.65 5.55 11.07
CA SER A 729 8.43 5.39 9.65
C SER A 729 9.13 6.51 8.89
N ILE A 730 10.09 6.14 8.02
CA ILE A 730 10.88 7.09 7.24
C ILE A 730 10.81 6.73 5.75
N GLY A 731 10.39 7.69 4.92
CA GLY A 731 10.38 7.53 3.46
C GLY A 731 11.78 7.53 2.86
N VAL A 732 12.43 8.70 2.89
CA VAL A 732 13.80 8.88 2.42
C VAL A 732 14.68 9.30 3.59
N TYR A 733 15.73 8.53 3.85
CA TYR A 733 16.74 8.84 4.85
C TYR A 733 18.03 9.34 4.19
N VAL A 734 18.50 10.51 4.60
CA VAL A 734 19.71 11.16 4.10
C VAL A 734 20.66 11.38 5.25
N ARG A 735 21.87 10.83 5.16
CA ARG A 735 22.92 10.98 6.17
C ARG A 735 24.23 11.46 5.55
N GLU A 736 24.75 12.57 6.07
CA GLU A 736 26.09 13.08 5.75
C GLU A 736 26.40 13.17 4.24
N CYS A 737 25.41 13.56 3.44
CA CYS A 737 25.54 13.64 1.98
C CYS A 737 26.18 14.96 1.51
N GLY A 738 26.71 14.94 0.29
CA GLY A 738 27.28 16.08 -0.42
C GLY A 738 26.24 16.88 -1.21
N PRO A 739 26.64 18.03 -1.79
CA PRO A 739 25.73 18.96 -2.46
C PRO A 739 25.15 18.42 -3.78
N ALA A 740 25.71 17.35 -4.34
CA ALA A 740 25.29 16.78 -5.62
C ALA A 740 24.23 15.67 -5.48
N LEU A 741 23.62 15.51 -4.29
CA LEU A 741 22.44 14.67 -4.10
C LEU A 741 21.17 15.44 -4.51
N GLU A 742 20.42 14.89 -5.46
CA GLU A 742 19.16 15.43 -5.96
C GLU A 742 17.99 14.47 -5.73
N LEU A 743 16.90 14.97 -5.17
CA LEU A 743 15.64 14.25 -5.02
C LEU A 743 14.59 15.01 -5.86
N ALA A 744 14.06 14.40 -6.92
CA ALA A 744 13.20 15.12 -7.86
C ALA A 744 11.98 14.31 -8.28
N ASN A 745 10.83 14.95 -8.50
CA ASN A 745 9.61 14.30 -9.02
C ASN A 745 9.23 13.03 -8.24
N LEU A 746 9.39 13.06 -6.92
CA LEU A 746 9.05 11.95 -6.03
C LEU A 746 7.70 12.18 -5.37
N ARG A 747 6.92 11.12 -5.16
CA ARG A 747 5.81 11.11 -4.20
C ARG A 747 6.16 10.20 -3.04
N VAL A 748 6.51 10.76 -1.89
CA VAL A 748 6.97 9.98 -0.74
C VAL A 748 5.89 9.96 0.33
N VAL A 749 5.44 8.76 0.68
CA VAL A 749 4.39 8.49 1.66
C VAL A 749 5.01 7.84 2.89
N ALA A 750 5.08 8.59 3.98
CA ALA A 750 5.46 8.05 5.28
C ALA A 750 4.28 7.30 5.91
N GLY A 751 4.55 6.13 6.48
CA GLY A 751 3.59 5.38 7.29
C GLY A 751 3.43 5.97 8.69
N ALA A 752 2.56 5.38 9.50
CA ALA A 752 2.38 5.80 10.88
C ALA A 752 3.58 5.42 11.76
N GLY A 753 3.94 6.27 12.71
CA GLY A 753 4.92 5.93 13.75
C GLY A 753 4.32 5.00 14.81
N PHE A 754 5.15 4.13 15.40
CA PHE A 754 4.70 3.15 16.38
C PHE A 754 4.31 3.81 17.72
N PRO A 755 3.22 3.39 18.39
CA PRO A 755 2.90 3.82 19.75
C PRO A 755 4.01 3.49 20.75
N GLY A 756 4.36 4.44 21.60
CA GLY A 756 5.32 4.21 22.68
C GLY A 756 4.80 3.19 23.70
N ARG A 757 5.69 2.31 24.17
CA ARG A 757 5.32 1.26 25.13
C ARG A 757 4.90 1.85 26.47
N ALA A 758 3.82 1.33 27.06
CA ALA A 758 3.42 1.71 28.41
C ALA A 758 4.47 1.29 29.45
N GLY A 759 4.70 2.14 30.44
CA GLY A 759 5.59 1.88 31.56
C GLY A 759 5.07 0.76 32.45
N THR A 760 5.98 -0.03 33.01
CA THR A 760 5.61 -1.17 33.87
C THR A 760 5.04 -0.71 35.22
N PRO A 761 3.95 -1.31 35.72
CA PRO A 761 3.47 -1.06 37.08
C PRO A 761 4.55 -1.32 38.14
N GLY A 762 4.60 -0.47 39.16
CA GLY A 762 5.44 -0.69 40.34
C GLY A 762 4.89 -1.82 41.22
N ALA A 763 5.79 -2.62 41.80
CA ALA A 763 5.39 -3.72 42.67
C ALA A 763 4.79 -3.21 44.00
N THR A 764 3.70 -3.82 44.45
CA THR A 764 3.14 -3.52 45.78
C THR A 764 4.11 -3.92 46.89
N GLY A 765 4.26 -3.07 47.90
CA GLY A 765 5.08 -3.32 49.07
C GLY A 765 4.53 -4.47 49.93
N VAL A 766 5.42 -5.31 50.45
CA VAL A 766 5.07 -6.41 51.34
C VAL A 766 4.55 -5.86 52.68
N PRO A 767 3.38 -6.32 53.17
CA PRO A 767 2.88 -5.95 54.51
C PRO A 767 3.83 -6.42 55.61
N GLY A 768 3.88 -5.68 56.71
CA GLY A 768 4.64 -6.07 57.90
C GLY A 768 3.95 -7.18 58.68
N ASP A 769 4.75 -8.07 59.25
CA ASP A 769 4.32 -9.09 60.19
C ASP A 769 3.89 -8.47 61.52
N GLY A 770 2.77 -8.96 62.07
CA GLY A 770 2.29 -8.57 63.39
C GLY A 770 3.13 -9.13 64.53
N GLY A 771 3.08 -8.47 65.69
CA GLY A 771 3.66 -8.99 66.92
C GLY A 771 2.75 -10.00 67.62
N GLU A 772 3.33 -10.95 68.33
CA GLU A 772 2.57 -11.94 69.09
C GLU A 772 2.04 -11.36 70.41
N ALA A 773 0.94 -11.93 70.91
CA ALA A 773 0.37 -11.52 72.17
C ALA A 773 1.28 -11.91 73.36
N GLY A 774 1.30 -11.07 74.39
CA GLY A 774 1.92 -11.39 75.67
C GLY A 774 1.12 -12.46 76.41
N MET A 775 1.80 -13.27 77.21
CA MET A 775 1.17 -14.22 78.12
C MET A 775 0.47 -13.47 79.27
N SER A 776 -0.80 -13.83 79.53
CA SER A 776 -1.58 -13.33 80.65
C SER A 776 -0.90 -13.62 81.98
N GLY A 777 -1.02 -12.70 82.93
CA GLY A 777 -0.55 -12.90 84.30
C GLY A 777 -1.31 -14.05 84.98
N GLY A 778 -0.78 -14.54 86.09
CA GLY A 778 -1.37 -15.68 86.77
C GLY A 778 -0.69 -16.02 88.07
N ASP A 779 -1.39 -16.81 88.88
CA ASP A 779 -0.86 -17.42 90.09
C ASP A 779 0.19 -18.46 89.69
N ILE A 780 1.40 -18.37 90.24
CA ILE A 780 2.49 -19.30 89.94
C ILE A 780 2.29 -20.67 90.60
N GLY A 781 1.35 -20.80 91.55
CA GLY A 781 1.02 -22.05 92.24
C GLY A 781 2.18 -22.64 93.06
N ALA A 782 3.18 -21.82 93.36
CA ALA A 782 4.42 -22.17 94.01
C ALA A 782 4.76 -21.18 95.13
N THR A 783 5.57 -21.62 96.07
CA THR A 783 5.98 -20.83 97.24
C THR A 783 7.15 -19.88 96.94
N GLU A 784 7.83 -20.06 95.82
CA GLU A 784 8.93 -19.22 95.37
C GLU A 784 8.74 -18.95 93.87
N CYS A 785 8.77 -17.68 93.48
CA CYS A 785 8.84 -17.30 92.08
C CYS A 785 10.27 -17.49 91.57
N LEU A 786 10.44 -18.27 90.50
CA LEU A 786 11.72 -18.62 89.89
C LEU A 786 11.65 -18.27 88.40
N ALA A 787 12.79 -18.24 87.72
CA ALA A 787 12.85 -17.95 86.28
C ALA A 787 11.94 -18.83 85.40
N ALA A 788 11.56 -20.02 85.86
CA ALA A 788 10.63 -20.93 85.19
C ALA A 788 9.15 -20.49 85.26
N HIS A 789 8.81 -19.57 86.16
CA HIS A 789 7.49 -18.99 86.36
C HIS A 789 7.32 -17.63 85.67
N GLU A 790 8.41 -17.07 85.12
CA GLU A 790 8.38 -15.81 84.39
C GLU A 790 7.68 -15.98 83.04
N HIS A 791 6.94 -14.96 82.62
CA HIS A 791 6.25 -14.96 81.34
C HIS A 791 7.08 -14.23 80.30
N VAL A 792 7.45 -14.94 79.24
CA VAL A 792 8.08 -14.33 78.07
C VAL A 792 7.12 -13.32 77.46
N GLY A 793 7.64 -12.14 77.11
CA GLY A 793 6.86 -11.19 76.32
C GLY A 793 6.57 -11.74 74.92
N GLY A 794 5.56 -11.17 74.29
CA GLY A 794 5.19 -11.51 72.92
C GLY A 794 6.36 -11.31 71.96
N ALA A 795 6.55 -12.26 71.05
CA ALA A 795 7.57 -12.15 70.01
C ALA A 795 7.29 -10.94 69.11
N ARG A 796 8.36 -10.26 68.70
CA ARG A 796 8.28 -9.14 67.75
C ARG A 796 7.88 -9.64 66.36
N GLY A 797 7.12 -8.83 65.61
CA GLY A 797 6.98 -9.05 64.18
C GLY A 797 8.34 -8.87 63.49
N THR A 798 8.68 -9.74 62.53
CA THR A 798 9.98 -9.72 61.86
C THR A 798 9.83 -9.48 60.36
N GLN A 799 10.36 -8.37 59.85
CA GLN A 799 10.31 -8.08 58.42
C GLN A 799 11.61 -7.39 57.98
N THR A 800 12.04 -7.73 56.77
CA THR A 800 13.14 -7.03 56.08
C THR A 800 12.66 -6.47 54.75
N CYS A 801 12.99 -5.22 54.47
CA CYS A 801 12.59 -4.51 53.25
C CYS A 801 13.82 -3.99 52.53
N GLY A 802 14.10 -4.51 51.32
CA GLY A 802 15.29 -4.12 50.54
C GLY A 802 16.62 -4.34 51.29
N GLY A 803 16.67 -5.32 52.19
CA GLY A 803 17.83 -5.60 53.05
C GLY A 803 17.90 -4.82 54.35
N ASN A 804 16.97 -3.88 54.60
CA ASN A 804 16.87 -3.14 55.86
C ASN A 804 15.91 -3.86 56.82
N ASP A 805 16.33 -4.06 58.07
CA ASP A 805 15.49 -4.61 59.14
C ASP A 805 14.48 -3.55 59.61
N VAL A 806 13.20 -3.91 59.59
CA VAL A 806 12.07 -3.08 60.07
C VAL A 806 11.24 -3.82 61.12
N SER A 807 11.84 -4.81 61.78
CA SER A 807 11.19 -5.60 62.82
C SER A 807 10.63 -4.73 63.95
N GLY A 808 9.53 -5.18 64.55
CA GLY A 808 9.02 -4.57 65.78
C GLY A 808 9.92 -4.85 66.99
N GLY A 809 9.56 -4.31 68.15
CA GLY A 809 10.21 -4.61 69.43
C GLY A 809 9.62 -5.84 70.11
N ALA A 810 10.41 -6.60 70.85
CA ALA A 810 9.89 -7.70 71.68
C ALA A 810 9.11 -7.13 72.88
N GLY A 811 8.04 -7.82 73.28
CA GLY A 811 7.32 -7.46 74.49
C GLY A 811 8.18 -7.65 75.74
N GLY A 812 7.95 -6.81 76.74
CA GLY A 812 8.63 -6.94 78.04
C GLY A 812 8.30 -8.27 78.70
N LYS A 813 9.33 -8.93 79.23
CA LYS A 813 9.19 -10.16 80.01
C LYS A 813 8.57 -9.83 81.36
N ALA A 814 7.49 -10.49 81.77
CA ALA A 814 7.02 -10.34 83.14
C ALA A 814 7.92 -11.19 84.04
N VAL A 815 8.78 -10.52 84.80
CA VAL A 815 9.69 -11.17 85.73
C VAL A 815 8.95 -11.41 87.04
N CYS A 816 9.44 -12.39 87.80
CA CYS A 816 8.95 -12.63 89.14
C CYS A 816 8.99 -11.35 89.96
N PRO A 817 7.90 -10.99 90.66
CA PRO A 817 7.87 -9.80 91.49
C PRO A 817 8.96 -9.90 92.54
N ASP A 818 9.81 -8.88 92.62
CA ASP A 818 10.99 -8.91 93.46
C ASP A 818 11.06 -7.64 94.31
N PHE A 819 10.52 -7.72 95.52
CA PHE A 819 10.49 -6.57 96.42
C PHE A 819 11.82 -6.35 97.16
N ASP A 820 12.82 -7.24 97.03
CA ASP A 820 14.11 -7.22 97.75
C ASP A 820 15.26 -7.93 96.97
N GLU A 821 15.89 -7.23 96.00
CA GLU A 821 17.16 -7.73 95.41
C GLU A 821 18.43 -7.26 96.15
N ASP A 822 18.35 -6.32 97.10
CA ASP A 822 19.55 -5.70 97.67
C ASP A 822 19.87 -6.08 99.12
N VAL A 823 19.09 -6.95 99.79
CA VAL A 823 19.35 -7.27 101.20
C VAL A 823 19.35 -8.78 101.48
N ALA A 824 20.54 -9.38 101.39
CA ALA A 824 20.81 -10.69 101.98
C ALA A 824 20.58 -10.68 103.50
N GLY A 825 19.36 -10.98 103.95
CA GLY A 825 19.05 -11.26 105.35
C GLY A 825 17.74 -10.67 105.87
N ASN A 826 16.64 -11.42 105.72
CA ASN A 826 15.49 -11.64 106.62
C ASN A 826 15.04 -10.54 107.63
N ALA A 827 15.22 -9.25 107.35
CA ALA A 827 14.75 -8.14 108.18
C ALA A 827 14.11 -7.05 107.30
N CYS A 828 12.77 -6.97 107.34
CA CYS A 828 11.94 -5.92 106.74
C CYS A 828 12.45 -4.49 107.17
N PRO A 829 13.16 -3.67 106.33
CA PRO A 829 13.66 -2.35 106.74
C PRO A 829 12.77 -1.21 106.24
N GLY A 830 12.38 -0.30 107.15
CA GLY A 830 11.49 0.85 106.87
C GLY A 830 12.12 2.04 106.10
N SER A 831 12.79 1.79 104.98
CA SER A 831 13.19 2.84 104.01
C SER A 831 12.10 3.02 102.95
N PRO A 832 11.89 4.20 102.34
CA PRO A 832 10.97 4.36 101.22
C PRO A 832 11.45 3.54 100.02
N TYR A 833 10.84 2.37 99.89
CA TYR A 833 10.94 1.35 98.84
C TYR A 833 10.89 1.98 97.44
N LEU A 834 11.98 1.91 96.69
CA LEU A 834 12.06 2.42 95.31
C LEU A 834 12.07 1.22 94.36
N GLN A 835 10.88 0.77 93.97
CA GLN A 835 10.68 -0.29 92.98
C GLN A 835 11.18 0.18 91.61
N VAL A 836 12.32 -0.30 91.11
CA VAL A 836 12.82 0.03 89.77
C VAL A 836 12.53 -1.16 88.86
N PRO A 837 11.63 -1.02 87.87
CA PRO A 837 11.40 -2.10 86.93
C PRO A 837 12.71 -2.54 86.25
N LYS A 838 12.90 -3.84 86.10
CA LYS A 838 14.05 -4.40 85.41
C LYS A 838 13.95 -4.04 83.93
N ALA A 839 15.10 -3.81 83.28
CA ALA A 839 15.13 -3.40 81.89
C ALA A 839 14.44 -4.40 80.95
N VAL A 840 14.53 -5.70 81.26
CA VAL A 840 13.89 -6.80 80.50
C VAL A 840 12.36 -6.81 80.59
N GLU A 841 11.79 -6.08 81.55
CA GLU A 841 10.34 -5.95 81.72
C GLU A 841 9.77 -4.81 80.89
N SER A 842 10.62 -3.91 80.41
CA SER A 842 10.20 -2.92 79.41
C SER A 842 10.21 -3.59 78.03
N GLY A 843 9.30 -3.17 77.16
CA GLY A 843 9.36 -3.61 75.78
C GLY A 843 10.62 -3.08 75.10
N ASP A 844 11.13 -3.81 74.11
CA ASP A 844 12.19 -3.30 73.26
C ASP A 844 11.64 -2.26 72.27
N PRO A 845 12.44 -1.27 71.84
CA PRO A 845 12.07 -0.44 70.70
C PRO A 845 12.03 -1.28 69.41
N GLY A 846 11.25 -0.82 68.43
CA GLY A 846 11.31 -1.37 67.07
C GLY A 846 12.61 -1.03 66.35
N VAL A 847 12.73 -1.48 65.10
CA VAL A 847 13.88 -1.22 64.23
C VAL A 847 13.47 -0.30 63.06
N GLY A 848 14.36 0.62 62.68
CA GLY A 848 14.15 1.59 61.61
C GLY A 848 14.27 3.05 62.06
N LEU A 849 14.39 3.97 61.11
CA LEU A 849 14.35 5.41 61.40
C LEU A 849 12.90 5.81 61.74
N GLY A 850 12.68 6.32 62.96
CA GLY A 850 11.31 6.56 63.46
C GLY A 850 10.66 5.33 64.10
N ALA A 851 11.45 4.35 64.53
CA ALA A 851 10.93 3.19 65.24
C ALA A 851 10.28 3.56 66.57
N GLY A 852 9.17 2.90 66.88
CA GLY A 852 8.43 3.11 68.11
C GLY A 852 9.24 2.74 69.33
N ALA A 853 9.23 3.58 70.36
CA ALA A 853 9.83 3.27 71.63
C ALA A 853 9.08 2.12 72.33
N GLY A 854 9.83 1.28 73.04
CA GLY A 854 9.26 0.23 73.85
C GLY A 854 8.47 0.78 75.06
N GLY A 855 7.39 0.09 75.40
CA GLY A 855 6.56 0.44 76.53
C GLY A 855 7.29 0.26 77.85
N ALA A 856 7.20 1.27 78.71
CA ALA A 856 7.75 1.18 80.06
C ALA A 856 7.05 0.08 80.87
N ALA A 857 7.84 -0.68 81.60
CA ALA A 857 7.35 -1.67 82.55
C ALA A 857 6.49 -1.06 83.66
N GLY A 858 5.48 -1.79 84.08
CA GLY A 858 4.75 -1.56 85.32
C GLY A 858 5.63 -1.84 86.54
N ARG A 859 5.22 -1.35 87.70
CA ARG A 859 5.92 -1.61 88.97
C ARG A 859 5.19 -2.64 89.80
N ASP A 860 5.95 -3.50 90.45
CA ASP A 860 5.43 -4.54 91.34
C ASP A 860 4.63 -3.98 92.50
N ALA A 861 3.73 -4.81 92.99
CA ALA A 861 2.77 -4.50 94.02
C ALA A 861 2.94 -5.42 95.23
N THR A 862 2.55 -4.93 96.40
CA THR A 862 2.42 -5.79 97.58
C THR A 862 1.01 -5.75 98.16
N ILE A 863 0.58 -6.90 98.67
CA ILE A 863 -0.63 -7.01 99.49
C ILE A 863 -0.19 -7.04 100.95
N HIS A 864 -0.58 -6.02 101.73
CA HIS A 864 -0.24 -5.90 103.16
C HIS A 864 -1.42 -6.31 104.06
N HIS A 865 -1.18 -7.20 105.02
CA HIS A 865 -2.09 -7.47 106.14
C HIS A 865 -2.00 -6.35 107.19
N LEU A 866 -2.65 -5.21 106.97
CA LEU A 866 -2.72 -4.16 108.00
C LEU A 866 -3.75 -4.53 109.09
N TRP A 867 -3.23 -4.73 110.31
CA TRP A 867 -3.88 -4.98 111.59
C TRP A 867 -5.29 -4.36 111.75
N ALA A 868 -6.33 -5.16 111.57
CA ALA A 868 -7.69 -4.87 112.06
C ALA A 868 -8.20 -6.06 112.89
N ALA A 869 -7.64 -6.23 114.08
CA ALA A 869 -7.93 -7.30 115.04
C ALA A 869 -9.33 -7.24 115.71
N ALA A 870 -10.40 -6.85 115.01
CA ALA A 870 -11.75 -6.82 115.58
C ALA A 870 -12.85 -7.48 114.73
N SER A 871 -12.53 -7.97 113.53
CA SER A 871 -13.46 -8.74 112.69
C SER A 871 -12.67 -9.84 112.01
N GLY A 872 -12.87 -11.09 112.41
CA GLY A 872 -12.07 -12.24 111.95
C GLY A 872 -12.05 -12.46 110.43
N PHE A 873 -11.18 -11.72 109.75
CA PHE A 873 -10.91 -11.80 108.33
C PHE A 873 -9.58 -12.53 108.13
N ASP A 874 -9.66 -13.75 107.60
CA ASP A 874 -8.55 -14.62 107.26
C ASP A 874 -8.64 -14.90 105.75
N CYS A 875 -7.66 -14.46 104.94
CA CYS A 875 -7.63 -14.77 103.50
C CYS A 875 -7.25 -16.25 103.23
N LYS A 876 -7.40 -17.17 104.21
CA LYS A 876 -7.11 -18.62 104.09
C LYS A 876 -8.27 -19.51 103.60
N THR A 877 -9.49 -19.00 103.46
CA THR A 877 -10.62 -19.86 103.02
C THR A 877 -11.41 -19.22 101.90
N ALA A 878 -11.77 -20.02 100.89
CA ALA A 878 -12.47 -19.66 99.66
C ALA A 878 -13.92 -19.11 99.86
N ALA A 879 -14.23 -18.56 101.03
CA ALA A 879 -15.57 -18.15 101.41
C ALA A 879 -15.69 -16.68 101.91
N VAL A 880 -14.66 -15.83 101.84
CA VAL A 880 -14.78 -14.42 102.24
C VAL A 880 -14.01 -13.47 101.30
N GLN A 881 -14.69 -12.39 100.88
CA GLN A 881 -14.36 -11.54 99.72
C GLN A 881 -13.42 -10.33 99.96
N ASN A 882 -12.78 -10.11 101.11
CA ASN A 882 -12.17 -8.80 101.38
C ASN A 882 -10.69 -8.87 101.81
N CYS A 883 -9.81 -9.17 100.86
CA CYS A 883 -8.44 -8.63 100.86
C CYS A 883 -8.56 -7.25 100.16
N GLU A 884 -8.83 -6.16 100.91
CA GLU A 884 -9.38 -4.90 100.34
C GLU A 884 -8.35 -3.85 99.89
N SER A 885 -7.06 -3.98 100.21
CA SER A 885 -6.06 -2.94 99.88
C SER A 885 -4.78 -3.49 99.23
N CYS A 886 -4.64 -3.22 97.95
CA CYS A 886 -3.41 -3.39 97.17
C CYS A 886 -2.55 -2.13 97.34
N THR A 887 -1.38 -2.25 97.99
CA THR A 887 -0.56 -1.08 98.33
C THR A 887 0.42 -0.78 97.18
N LEU A 888 0.32 0.42 96.63
CA LEU A 888 1.21 0.96 95.60
C LEU A 888 2.15 1.98 96.22
N LEU A 889 3.44 1.68 96.29
CA LEU A 889 4.42 2.61 96.84
C LEU A 889 5.64 2.74 95.90
N PRO A 890 5.87 3.93 95.31
CA PRO A 890 4.99 5.11 95.24
C PRO A 890 3.79 4.93 94.27
N ALA A 891 2.91 5.94 94.15
CA ALA A 891 1.65 5.94 93.38
C ALA A 891 1.85 5.90 91.84
N SER A 892 2.53 4.88 91.35
CA SER A 892 2.83 4.62 89.94
C SER A 892 1.95 3.50 89.36
N ASP A 893 1.88 3.42 88.03
CA ASP A 893 1.06 2.45 87.31
C ASP A 893 1.65 1.03 87.38
N LYS A 894 0.82 0.03 87.69
CA LYS A 894 1.17 -1.41 87.66
C LYS A 894 1.07 -1.98 86.27
N ALA A 895 0.22 -1.38 85.43
CA ALA A 895 0.02 -1.85 84.08
C ALA A 895 1.26 -1.53 83.25
N GLY A 896 1.62 -2.48 82.40
CA GLY A 896 2.61 -2.21 81.37
C GLY A 896 2.11 -1.12 80.43
N LYS A 897 2.97 -0.18 80.05
CA LYS A 897 2.62 0.82 79.03
C LYS A 897 2.66 0.18 77.65
N ALA A 898 1.78 0.62 76.76
CA ALA A 898 1.82 0.20 75.36
C ALA A 898 3.12 0.68 74.71
N GLY A 899 3.63 -0.08 73.75
CA GLY A 899 4.70 0.38 72.86
C GLY A 899 4.18 1.47 71.91
N GLU A 900 5.07 2.38 71.51
CA GLU A 900 4.73 3.40 70.52
C GLU A 900 4.67 2.80 69.11
N SER A 901 3.85 3.39 68.25
CA SER A 901 3.79 3.00 66.84
C SER A 901 5.08 3.37 66.11
N GLY A 902 5.44 2.61 65.07
CA GLY A 902 6.49 3.03 64.14
C GLY A 902 5.98 4.09 63.15
N ASP A 903 6.87 4.99 62.74
CA ASP A 903 6.57 5.97 61.69
C ASP A 903 6.32 5.31 60.33
N SER A 904 5.35 5.83 59.57
CA SER A 904 5.13 5.42 58.18
C SER A 904 6.28 5.88 57.28
N GLY A 905 6.60 5.07 56.28
CA GLY A 905 7.59 5.38 55.26
C GLY A 905 7.18 6.55 54.37
N VAL A 906 8.18 7.23 53.80
CA VAL A 906 7.96 8.33 52.87
C VAL A 906 7.71 7.80 51.44
N PRO A 907 6.78 8.42 50.68
CA PRO A 907 6.56 8.06 49.29
C PRO A 907 7.78 8.28 48.40
N GLY A 908 7.84 7.54 47.30
CA GLY A 908 8.82 7.73 46.23
C GLY A 908 8.60 9.03 45.45
N VAL A 909 9.62 9.43 44.68
CA VAL A 909 9.57 10.60 43.81
C VAL A 909 8.97 10.21 42.46
N ALA A 910 8.10 11.07 41.93
CA ALA A 910 7.49 10.93 40.62
C ALA A 910 8.54 10.94 39.50
N GLY A 911 8.31 10.10 38.49
CA GLY A 911 9.01 10.15 37.22
C GLY A 911 8.63 11.41 36.45
N SER A 912 9.63 12.07 35.86
CA SER A 912 9.43 13.16 34.90
C SER A 912 9.10 12.59 33.53
N GLY A 913 8.02 13.09 32.93
CA GLY A 913 7.71 12.88 31.53
C GLY A 913 8.74 13.50 30.61
N CYS A 914 8.81 13.00 29.39
CA CYS A 914 9.74 13.48 28.39
C CYS A 914 9.45 14.95 28.00
N ALA A 915 10.49 15.79 27.94
CA ALA A 915 10.37 17.22 27.64
C ALA A 915 10.49 17.56 26.13
N THR A 916 11.18 16.75 25.35
CA THR A 916 11.44 16.98 23.91
C THR A 916 11.13 15.74 23.09
N GLY A 917 10.20 15.89 22.16
CA GLY A 917 9.53 14.82 21.39
C GLY A 917 10.45 13.74 20.83
N THR A 918 11.54 14.17 20.19
CA THR A 918 12.44 13.28 19.45
C THR A 918 13.85 13.83 19.51
N THR A 919 14.84 12.98 19.73
CA THR A 919 16.26 13.35 19.72
C THR A 919 16.98 12.58 18.63
N VAL A 920 18.15 13.09 18.20
CA VAL A 920 19.00 12.36 17.27
C VAL A 920 20.27 11.93 17.99
N ILE A 921 20.50 10.61 18.00
CA ILE A 921 21.68 9.97 18.57
C ILE A 921 22.34 9.18 17.44
N ASP A 922 23.61 9.44 17.15
CA ASP A 922 24.36 8.80 16.05
C ASP A 922 23.64 8.83 14.69
N HIS A 923 23.03 9.98 14.37
CA HIS A 923 22.22 10.22 13.16
C HIS A 923 20.90 9.44 13.07
N LEU A 924 20.51 8.69 14.11
CA LEU A 924 19.24 7.98 14.20
C LEU A 924 18.24 8.77 15.04
N LEU A 925 16.98 8.78 14.61
CA LEU A 925 15.89 9.39 15.34
C LEU A 925 15.45 8.47 16.49
N VAL A 926 15.59 8.95 17.73
CA VAL A 926 15.24 8.20 18.94
C VAL A 926 14.08 8.90 19.64
N PRO A 927 12.93 8.19 19.83
CA PRO A 927 11.82 8.71 20.60
C PRO A 927 12.23 9.09 22.03
N GLY A 928 11.60 10.14 22.58
CA GLY A 928 11.90 10.58 23.95
C GLY A 928 11.12 9.81 25.01
N ASP A 929 11.82 9.08 25.88
CA ASP A 929 11.21 8.29 26.96
C ASP A 929 10.96 9.11 28.23
N GLY A 930 9.91 8.73 28.98
CA GLY A 930 9.68 9.17 30.35
C GLY A 930 10.64 8.50 31.33
N THR A 931 10.92 9.15 32.45
CA THR A 931 11.76 8.57 33.52
C THR A 931 10.92 7.76 34.50
N SER A 932 11.47 6.67 35.05
CA SER A 932 10.79 5.87 36.07
C SER A 932 10.68 6.61 37.40
N GLY A 933 9.58 6.39 38.12
CA GLY A 933 9.43 6.82 39.50
C GLY A 933 10.35 6.05 40.44
N THR A 934 10.69 6.62 41.59
CA THR A 934 11.50 5.92 42.60
C THR A 934 10.63 5.08 43.54
N PRO A 935 11.17 4.01 44.14
CA PRO A 935 10.47 3.27 45.20
C PRO A 935 10.19 4.14 46.43
N GLY A 936 9.13 3.81 47.15
CA GLY A 936 8.86 4.34 48.49
C GLY A 936 9.79 3.75 49.55
N VAL A 937 9.93 4.44 50.67
CA VAL A 937 10.74 3.98 51.82
C VAL A 937 9.87 3.10 52.73
N ALA A 938 10.47 2.08 53.36
CA ALA A 938 9.76 1.22 54.30
C ALA A 938 9.35 1.96 55.59
N GLY A 939 8.25 1.53 56.21
CA GLY A 939 7.87 1.99 57.54
C GLY A 939 8.76 1.40 58.63
N ALA A 940 8.78 2.01 59.80
CA ALA A 940 9.56 1.52 60.94
C ALA A 940 8.75 0.55 61.81
N GLY A 941 9.44 -0.32 62.56
CA GLY A 941 8.80 -1.23 63.51
C GLY A 941 8.23 -0.51 64.73
N GLY A 942 7.09 -1.00 65.23
CA GLY A 942 6.50 -0.54 66.49
C GLY A 942 7.24 -1.10 67.70
N GLY A 943 7.22 -0.38 68.82
CA GLY A 943 7.84 -0.85 70.07
C GLY A 943 7.04 -1.98 70.72
N GLY A 944 7.72 -2.87 71.46
CA GLY A 944 7.04 -3.86 72.29
C GLY A 944 6.33 -3.20 73.48
N GLY A 945 5.25 -3.80 73.97
CA GLY A 945 4.60 -3.35 75.20
C GLY A 945 5.44 -3.68 76.44
N GLY A 946 5.33 -2.89 77.50
CA GLY A 946 5.92 -3.23 78.79
C GLY A 946 5.15 -4.35 79.49
N ALA A 947 5.82 -5.15 80.31
CA ALA A 947 5.17 -6.06 81.24
C ALA A 947 4.48 -5.29 82.37
N ALA A 948 3.43 -5.86 82.94
CA ALA A 948 2.88 -5.40 84.20
C ALA A 948 3.69 -5.91 85.39
N GLY A 949 3.67 -5.14 86.48
CA GLY A 949 4.23 -5.59 87.74
C GLY A 949 3.45 -6.77 88.31
N GLY A 950 4.17 -7.72 88.88
CA GLY A 950 3.62 -8.81 89.66
C GLY A 950 3.16 -8.37 91.04
N VAL A 951 2.60 -9.31 91.80
CA VAL A 951 2.14 -9.08 93.16
C VAL A 951 2.84 -10.05 94.11
N GLU A 952 3.56 -9.51 95.08
CA GLU A 952 4.12 -10.30 96.18
C GLU A 952 3.21 -10.20 97.43
N THR A 953 2.97 -11.33 98.08
CA THR A 953 2.17 -11.40 99.32
C THR A 953 3.06 -11.38 100.57
N VAL A 954 3.15 -10.23 101.24
CA VAL A 954 4.05 -10.06 102.39
C VAL A 954 3.35 -10.38 103.72
N ASN A 955 3.79 -11.45 104.41
CA ASN A 955 3.47 -11.69 105.82
C ASN A 955 4.76 -12.02 106.60
N CYS A 956 5.35 -11.01 107.25
CA CYS A 956 6.70 -11.05 107.83
C CYS A 956 6.83 -12.04 109.04
N GLU A 957 5.84 -12.90 109.38
CA GLU A 957 6.01 -13.90 110.48
C GLU A 957 5.54 -15.37 110.31
N LEU A 958 4.58 -15.80 109.49
CA LEU A 958 4.12 -17.22 109.57
C LEU A 958 3.63 -17.92 108.28
N LEU A 959 3.80 -17.31 107.12
CA LEU A 959 3.55 -17.94 105.82
C LEU A 959 4.68 -17.56 104.89
N LYS A 960 5.74 -18.38 104.85
CA LYS A 960 6.73 -18.30 103.79
C LYS A 960 6.08 -18.80 102.50
N GLY A 961 5.80 -17.87 101.59
CA GLY A 961 5.55 -18.09 100.17
C GLY A 961 4.31 -18.89 99.83
N ALA A 962 3.18 -18.26 99.52
CA ALA A 962 2.05 -19.05 99.01
C ALA A 962 1.24 -18.41 97.90
N PHE A 963 1.47 -17.15 97.52
CA PHE A 963 0.59 -16.46 96.56
C PHE A 963 1.33 -15.32 95.83
N ASP A 964 2.43 -15.64 95.13
CA ASP A 964 3.06 -14.67 94.22
C ASP A 964 2.36 -14.75 92.87
N ASP A 965 1.88 -13.62 92.36
CA ASP A 965 1.29 -13.55 91.03
C ASP A 965 2.28 -12.87 90.09
N VAL A 966 2.56 -13.50 88.95
CA VAL A 966 3.28 -12.84 87.87
C VAL A 966 2.33 -11.93 87.09
N GLY A 967 2.80 -10.74 86.73
CA GLY A 967 2.04 -9.79 85.90
C GLY A 967 1.83 -10.30 84.48
N GLY A 968 0.93 -9.65 83.74
CA GLY A 968 0.83 -9.87 82.29
C GLY A 968 2.10 -9.39 81.59
N SER A 969 2.68 -10.24 80.74
CA SER A 969 3.82 -9.84 79.91
C SER A 969 3.39 -8.92 78.76
N GLY A 970 4.33 -8.12 78.26
CA GLY A 970 4.07 -7.18 77.17
C GLY A 970 3.80 -7.88 75.83
N GLY A 971 2.95 -7.30 74.99
CA GLY A 971 2.76 -7.77 73.62
C GLY A 971 3.91 -7.36 72.71
N GLY A 972 4.23 -8.17 71.69
CA GLY A 972 5.26 -7.84 70.71
C GLY A 972 4.83 -6.69 69.79
N GLY A 973 5.76 -5.82 69.40
CA GLY A 973 5.52 -4.78 68.40
C GLY A 973 5.38 -5.36 67.00
N GLY A 974 4.53 -4.74 66.17
CA GLY A 974 4.41 -5.08 64.76
C GLY A 974 5.58 -4.53 63.95
N SER A 975 6.01 -5.26 62.92
CA SER A 975 7.05 -4.79 62.00
C SER A 975 6.53 -3.77 60.99
N GLY A 976 7.41 -2.94 60.46
CA GLY A 976 7.08 -1.96 59.41
C GLY A 976 6.78 -2.64 58.07
N GLY A 977 5.90 -2.03 57.29
CA GLY A 977 5.61 -2.46 55.91
C GLY A 977 6.66 -1.99 54.92
N CYS A 978 6.91 -2.78 53.86
CA CYS A 978 7.86 -2.39 52.81
C CYS A 978 7.27 -1.32 51.89
N GLY A 979 8.12 -0.42 51.40
CA GLY A 979 7.72 0.58 50.41
C GLY A 979 7.31 -0.04 49.08
N GLY A 980 6.38 0.60 48.36
CA GLY A 980 5.99 0.21 47.02
C GLY A 980 7.06 0.54 45.98
N GLY A 981 7.16 -0.26 44.92
CA GLY A 981 8.03 0.01 43.78
C GLY A 981 7.55 1.22 42.97
N GLY A 982 8.49 1.95 42.37
CA GLY A 982 8.16 3.02 41.43
C GLY A 982 7.65 2.47 40.10
N GLY A 983 6.75 3.20 39.45
CA GLY A 983 6.29 2.86 38.11
C GLY A 983 7.37 3.13 37.06
N GLY A 984 7.47 2.27 36.05
CA GLY A 984 8.37 2.45 34.92
C GLY A 984 7.97 3.65 34.06
N GLY A 985 8.93 4.35 33.45
CA GLY A 985 8.64 5.40 32.48
C GLY A 985 7.97 4.84 31.21
N GLY A 986 7.12 5.63 30.57
CA GLY A 986 6.54 5.28 29.27
C GLY A 986 7.53 5.57 28.13
N GLY A 987 7.57 4.69 27.13
CA GLY A 987 8.39 4.85 25.94
C GLY A 987 7.90 5.96 25.02
N GLY A 988 8.80 6.60 24.27
CA GLY A 988 8.43 7.59 23.27
C GLY A 988 7.72 6.97 22.06
N GLY A 989 6.80 7.70 21.46
CA GLY A 989 6.14 7.34 20.21
C GLY A 989 7.05 7.59 19.01
N GLY A 990 6.98 6.69 18.03
CA GLY A 990 7.75 6.75 16.80
C GLY A 990 7.33 7.87 15.85
N ALA A 991 8.26 8.37 15.05
CA ALA A 991 7.97 9.46 14.12
C ALA A 991 7.45 8.96 12.76
N SER A 992 6.73 9.83 12.05
CA SER A 992 6.34 9.66 10.64
C SER A 992 6.97 10.78 9.82
N ILE A 993 8.02 10.45 9.05
CA ILE A 993 8.85 11.43 8.35
C ILE A 993 8.99 11.06 6.87
N ALA A 994 8.56 11.93 5.94
CA ALA A 994 8.72 11.62 4.52
C ALA A 994 10.18 11.77 4.05
N LEU A 995 10.89 12.83 4.45
CA LEU A 995 12.33 13.02 4.24
C LEU A 995 13.04 13.37 5.54
N PHE A 996 13.98 12.54 5.97
CA PHE A 996 14.83 12.80 7.13
C PHE A 996 16.27 13.07 6.70
N VAL A 997 16.78 14.28 6.98
CA VAL A 997 18.17 14.67 6.70
C VAL A 997 18.94 14.86 7.99
N SER A 998 20.05 14.12 8.13
CA SER A 998 20.89 14.09 9.31
C SER A 998 22.36 14.40 8.97
N GLY A 999 22.79 15.62 9.28
CA GLY A 999 24.14 16.13 8.97
C GLY A 999 24.41 16.34 7.48
N GLY A 1000 25.64 16.77 7.15
CA GLY A 1000 26.08 17.01 5.77
C GLY A 1000 25.47 18.26 5.12
N VAL A 1001 25.47 18.28 3.78
CA VAL A 1001 24.82 19.30 2.97
C VAL A 1001 23.41 18.83 2.63
N ALA A 1002 22.42 19.70 2.82
CA ALA A 1002 21.05 19.37 2.51
C ALA A 1002 20.88 19.13 0.99
N PRO A 1003 20.17 18.08 0.56
CA PRO A 1003 20.05 17.72 -0.85
C PRO A 1003 19.27 18.77 -1.64
N THR A 1004 19.43 18.79 -2.96
CA THR A 1004 18.52 19.56 -3.81
C THR A 1004 17.19 18.81 -3.90
N VAL A 1005 16.07 19.51 -3.68
CA VAL A 1005 14.72 18.92 -3.83
C VAL A 1005 13.95 19.71 -4.88
N ASN A 1006 13.22 19.03 -5.77
CA ASN A 1006 12.45 19.68 -6.84
C ASN A 1006 11.22 18.86 -7.24
N GLY A 1007 10.03 19.46 -7.29
CA GLY A 1007 8.84 18.80 -7.82
C GLY A 1007 8.34 17.61 -6.99
N ASN A 1008 8.73 17.53 -5.71
CA ASN A 1008 8.37 16.42 -4.84
C ASN A 1008 7.04 16.67 -4.11
N ILE A 1009 6.30 15.59 -3.87
CA ILE A 1009 5.12 15.52 -3.02
C ILE A 1009 5.49 14.74 -1.76
N TRP A 1010 5.42 15.40 -0.60
CA TRP A 1010 5.72 14.79 0.70
C TRP A 1010 4.41 14.54 1.44
N VAL A 1011 4.08 13.27 1.65
CA VAL A 1011 2.89 12.83 2.38
C VAL A 1011 3.33 12.33 3.75
N ARG A 1012 2.91 13.02 4.81
CA ARG A 1012 3.22 12.63 6.20
C ARG A 1012 2.02 11.92 6.84
N GLY A 1013 2.28 10.77 7.45
CA GLY A 1013 1.35 10.03 8.30
C GLY A 1013 1.31 10.54 9.75
N ALA A 1014 0.63 9.78 10.62
CA ALA A 1014 0.50 10.12 12.04
C ALA A 1014 1.76 9.73 12.83
N GLY A 1015 2.23 10.62 13.70
CA GLY A 1015 3.22 10.26 14.70
C GLY A 1015 2.62 9.34 15.76
N GLY A 1016 3.39 8.36 16.24
CA GLY A 1016 2.94 7.44 17.27
C GLY A 1016 2.68 8.17 18.59
N PRO A 1017 1.60 7.86 19.34
CA PRO A 1017 1.39 8.45 20.66
C PRO A 1017 2.48 7.97 21.63
N GLY A 1018 2.87 8.83 22.58
CA GLY A 1018 3.77 8.45 23.65
C GLY A 1018 3.13 7.44 24.60
N GLY A 1019 3.93 6.51 25.11
CA GLY A 1019 3.49 5.52 26.09
C GLY A 1019 3.16 6.16 27.44
N GLY A 1020 2.07 5.72 28.07
CA GLY A 1020 1.75 6.15 29.43
C GLY A 1020 2.78 5.65 30.44
N GLY A 1021 3.07 6.43 31.48
CA GLY A 1021 3.89 5.99 32.60
C GLY A 1021 3.21 4.91 33.43
N GLY A 1022 3.99 3.99 33.97
CA GLY A 1022 3.48 2.91 34.82
C GLY A 1022 2.94 3.45 36.15
N PRO A 1023 1.82 2.90 36.67
CA PRO A 1023 1.32 3.29 37.98
C PRO A 1023 2.30 2.86 39.08
N ALA A 1024 2.33 3.62 40.18
CA ALA A 1024 3.12 3.28 41.35
C ALA A 1024 2.57 2.06 42.10
N GLY A 1025 3.48 1.29 42.70
CA GLY A 1025 3.11 0.28 43.68
C GLY A 1025 2.69 0.93 45.00
N THR A 1026 1.62 0.42 45.61
CA THR A 1026 1.20 0.86 46.95
C THR A 1026 2.16 0.36 48.02
N GLY A 1027 2.37 1.13 49.08
CA GLY A 1027 3.15 0.69 50.23
C GLY A 1027 2.46 -0.43 51.01
N GLY A 1028 3.26 -1.32 51.60
CA GLY A 1028 2.75 -2.40 52.45
C GLY A 1028 2.19 -1.86 53.76
N LEU A 1029 1.08 -2.43 54.25
CA LEU A 1029 0.55 -2.07 55.57
C LEU A 1029 1.55 -2.45 56.67
N GLY A 1030 1.61 -1.67 57.75
CA GLY A 1030 2.39 -2.04 58.93
C GLY A 1030 1.76 -3.20 59.70
N GLY A 1031 2.58 -4.02 60.34
CA GLY A 1031 2.14 -5.13 61.17
C GLY A 1031 1.39 -4.65 62.40
N ALA A 1032 0.34 -5.36 62.80
CA ALA A 1032 -0.38 -5.05 64.04
C ALA A 1032 0.49 -5.35 65.27
N GLY A 1033 0.37 -4.54 66.32
CA GLY A 1033 0.97 -4.84 67.61
C GLY A 1033 0.21 -5.98 68.32
N GLY A 1034 0.94 -6.85 69.00
CA GLY A 1034 0.37 -7.92 69.81
C GLY A 1034 -0.33 -7.37 71.05
N ALA A 1035 -1.45 -7.99 71.45
CA ALA A 1035 -2.12 -7.64 72.69
C ALA A 1035 -1.20 -7.93 73.89
N GLY A 1036 -1.23 -7.07 74.91
CA GLY A 1036 -0.56 -7.38 76.18
C GLY A 1036 -1.28 -8.52 76.90
N GLY A 1037 -0.55 -9.26 77.73
CA GLY A 1037 -1.14 -10.32 78.55
C GLY A 1037 -2.22 -9.75 79.46
N ALA A 1038 -3.37 -10.43 79.57
CA ALA A 1038 -4.44 -10.00 80.47
C ALA A 1038 -3.99 -10.09 81.95
N SER A 1039 -4.64 -9.34 82.83
CA SER A 1039 -4.51 -9.55 84.28
C SER A 1039 -4.96 -10.97 84.64
N GLY A 1040 -4.26 -11.65 85.54
CA GLY A 1040 -4.54 -13.04 85.87
C GLY A 1040 -5.95 -13.25 86.43
N SER A 1041 -6.66 -14.26 85.96
CA SER A 1041 -8.01 -14.58 86.40
C SER A 1041 -8.06 -16.01 86.94
N GLN A 1042 -7.87 -16.17 88.25
CA GLN A 1042 -8.51 -17.25 89.04
C GLN A 1042 -8.20 -17.28 90.54
N ALA A 1043 -7.33 -16.43 91.07
CA ALA A 1043 -7.00 -16.40 92.50
C ALA A 1043 -7.58 -15.16 93.23
N PRO A 1044 -7.88 -15.22 94.54
CA PRO A 1044 -8.49 -14.09 95.29
C PRO A 1044 -7.61 -12.84 95.43
N ASN A 1045 -6.32 -12.94 95.12
CA ASN A 1045 -5.32 -11.87 95.00
C ASN A 1045 -5.25 -11.23 93.59
N ALA A 1046 -5.95 -11.81 92.60
CA ALA A 1046 -5.96 -11.36 91.19
C ALA A 1046 -6.30 -9.87 90.98
N PHE A 1047 -7.06 -9.25 91.90
CA PHE A 1047 -7.43 -7.83 91.83
C PHE A 1047 -6.23 -6.87 91.92
N CYS A 1048 -5.07 -7.35 92.37
CA CYS A 1048 -3.87 -6.55 92.54
C CYS A 1048 -2.86 -6.70 91.38
N SER A 1049 -3.04 -7.72 90.52
CA SER A 1049 -2.25 -7.97 89.30
C SER A 1049 -2.78 -7.12 88.14
N ALA A 1050 -1.89 -6.67 87.25
CA ALA A 1050 -2.27 -5.88 86.08
C ALA A 1050 -1.92 -6.60 84.76
N GLY A 1051 -2.55 -6.15 83.67
CA GLY A 1051 -2.25 -6.61 82.33
C GLY A 1051 -1.04 -5.89 81.73
N GLY A 1052 -0.30 -6.59 80.87
CA GLY A 1052 0.79 -6.02 80.10
C GLY A 1052 0.29 -5.00 79.07
N GLY A 1053 1.20 -4.14 78.62
CA GLY A 1053 0.94 -3.22 77.53
C GLY A 1053 0.87 -3.95 76.19
N SER A 1054 0.04 -3.47 75.27
CA SER A 1054 0.09 -3.93 73.88
C SER A 1054 1.36 -3.45 73.18
N GLY A 1055 1.84 -4.23 72.21
CA GLY A 1055 2.83 -3.74 71.27
C GLY A 1055 2.27 -2.60 70.41
N GLY A 1056 3.13 -1.69 69.98
CA GLY A 1056 2.81 -0.68 68.99
C GLY A 1056 2.69 -1.31 67.60
N PRO A 1057 1.76 -0.84 66.74
CA PRO A 1057 1.74 -1.23 65.34
C PRO A 1057 2.97 -0.69 64.60
N GLY A 1058 3.43 -1.42 63.59
CA GLY A 1058 4.45 -0.92 62.67
C GLY A 1058 3.89 0.17 61.75
N GLY A 1059 4.77 1.01 61.22
CA GLY A 1059 4.43 2.00 60.21
C GLY A 1059 4.15 1.35 58.85
N ALA A 1060 3.25 1.94 58.07
CA ALA A 1060 3.03 1.52 56.68
C ALA A 1060 4.23 1.91 55.81
N GLY A 1061 4.55 1.13 54.78
CA GLY A 1061 5.49 1.53 53.75
C GLY A 1061 4.97 2.71 52.94
N GLY A 1062 5.87 3.54 52.43
CA GLY A 1062 5.52 4.61 51.50
C GLY A 1062 5.14 4.06 50.12
N ASP A 1063 4.19 4.71 49.46
CA ASP A 1063 3.85 4.41 48.05
C ASP A 1063 5.02 4.72 47.12
N GLY A 1064 5.11 4.03 45.98
CA GLY A 1064 6.05 4.39 44.92
C GLY A 1064 5.68 5.71 44.23
N GLY A 1065 6.65 6.29 43.51
CA GLY A 1065 6.38 7.34 42.52
C GLY A 1065 5.83 6.76 41.22
N GLY A 1066 4.87 7.44 40.60
CA GLY A 1066 4.38 7.06 39.26
C GLY A 1066 5.44 7.32 38.20
N GLY A 1067 5.49 6.53 37.13
CA GLY A 1067 6.42 6.74 36.02
C GLY A 1067 6.05 7.96 35.17
N GLY A 1068 7.01 8.65 34.57
CA GLY A 1068 6.73 9.74 33.63
C GLY A 1068 6.20 9.23 32.29
N GLY A 1069 5.38 10.04 31.61
CA GLY A 1069 4.88 9.71 30.27
C GLY A 1069 5.93 9.92 29.17
N GLY A 1070 5.89 9.07 28.15
CA GLY A 1070 6.72 9.19 26.95
C GLY A 1070 6.26 10.34 26.05
N CYS A 1071 7.18 10.85 25.22
CA CYS A 1071 6.86 11.87 24.24
C CYS A 1071 6.06 11.30 23.05
N GLY A 1072 5.22 12.11 22.44
CA GLY A 1072 4.61 11.78 21.15
C GLY A 1072 5.62 11.88 20.00
N GLY A 1073 5.45 11.04 18.98
CA GLY A 1073 6.29 11.01 17.79
C GLY A 1073 6.03 12.18 16.85
N ALA A 1074 7.09 12.64 16.17
CA ALA A 1074 6.99 13.72 15.20
C ALA A 1074 6.18 13.30 13.95
N SER A 1075 5.47 14.26 13.34
CA SER A 1075 4.89 14.09 12.00
C SER A 1075 5.38 15.21 11.09
N ALA A 1076 6.23 14.88 10.12
CA ALA A 1076 6.85 15.88 9.26
C ALA A 1076 6.94 15.45 7.80
N GLY A 1077 6.78 16.42 6.90
CA GLY A 1077 7.15 16.23 5.50
C GLY A 1077 8.66 16.10 5.38
N ILE A 1078 9.39 17.13 5.83
CA ILE A 1078 10.86 17.16 5.84
C ILE A 1078 11.34 17.47 7.25
N LEU A 1079 12.28 16.67 7.76
CA LEU A 1079 12.97 16.88 9.04
C LEU A 1079 14.47 17.08 8.80
N LEU A 1080 15.01 18.23 9.23
CA LEU A 1080 16.41 18.59 9.11
C LEU A 1080 17.07 18.62 10.49
N MET A 1081 18.15 17.87 10.66
CA MET A 1081 18.95 17.82 11.88
C MET A 1081 20.42 18.08 11.55
N GLY A 1082 20.92 19.28 11.88
CA GLY A 1082 22.34 19.61 11.69
C GLY A 1082 22.83 19.76 10.24
N ALA A 1083 21.94 19.98 9.26
CA ALA A 1083 22.32 20.25 7.87
C ALA A 1083 22.67 21.74 7.65
N SER A 1084 23.76 22.04 6.93
CA SER A 1084 24.35 23.40 6.87
C SER A 1084 23.71 24.39 5.89
N ALA A 1085 22.61 24.05 5.22
CA ALA A 1085 21.88 24.96 4.30
C ALA A 1085 20.40 24.59 4.21
N SER A 1086 19.49 25.58 4.23
CA SER A 1086 18.08 25.41 3.86
C SER A 1086 17.87 26.06 2.50
N PRO A 1087 17.71 25.29 1.41
CA PRO A 1087 17.01 25.75 0.23
C PRO A 1087 15.55 26.01 0.63
N GLY A 1088 14.82 26.81 -0.13
CA GLY A 1088 13.39 27.03 0.08
C GLY A 1088 12.55 25.78 -0.22
N TYR A 1089 12.72 24.70 0.55
CA TYR A 1089 12.03 23.42 0.39
C TYR A 1089 10.51 23.57 0.40
N GLY A 1090 10.00 24.50 1.20
CA GLY A 1090 8.57 24.84 1.20
C GLY A 1090 8.05 25.30 -0.16
N ALA A 1091 8.88 25.98 -0.98
CA ALA A 1091 8.49 26.46 -2.31
C ALA A 1091 8.80 25.47 -3.43
N ALA A 1092 9.72 24.53 -3.20
CA ALA A 1092 10.16 23.52 -4.16
C ALA A 1092 9.42 22.19 -4.02
N SER A 1093 8.40 22.12 -3.17
CA SER A 1093 7.69 20.89 -2.85
C SER A 1093 6.22 21.14 -2.52
N THR A 1094 5.41 20.09 -2.70
CA THR A 1094 4.01 20.04 -2.28
C THR A 1094 3.90 19.15 -1.05
N PHE A 1095 3.10 19.55 -0.07
CA PHE A 1095 2.90 18.80 1.17
C PHE A 1095 1.46 18.33 1.29
N THR A 1096 1.28 17.09 1.72
CA THR A 1096 -0.03 16.52 2.03
C THR A 1096 0.01 15.93 3.43
N ALA A 1097 -0.84 16.42 4.32
CA ALA A 1097 -0.94 15.92 5.69
C ALA A 1097 -2.06 14.89 5.75
N THR A 1098 -1.73 13.62 6.01
CA THR A 1098 -2.71 12.55 6.24
C THR A 1098 -2.80 12.15 7.71
N GLY A 1099 -1.86 12.57 8.56
CA GLY A 1099 -1.89 12.37 10.01
C GLY A 1099 -1.25 13.52 10.81
N ALA A 1100 -1.58 13.58 12.10
CA ALA A 1100 -1.09 14.58 13.05
C ALA A 1100 0.10 14.05 13.86
N ALA A 1101 0.82 14.93 14.56
CA ALA A 1101 1.85 14.49 15.51
C ALA A 1101 1.25 13.66 16.66
N GLY A 1102 2.08 12.78 17.24
CA GLY A 1102 1.69 11.90 18.32
C GLY A 1102 1.30 12.67 19.58
N ALA A 1103 0.25 12.21 20.26
CA ALA A 1103 -0.14 12.73 21.56
C ALA A 1103 0.92 12.39 22.63
N SER A 1104 0.99 13.19 23.69
CA SER A 1104 1.83 12.90 24.86
C SER A 1104 1.34 11.68 25.62
N GLY A 1105 2.26 10.85 26.11
CA GLY A 1105 1.96 9.83 27.10
C GLY A 1105 1.58 10.45 28.44
N GLN A 1106 0.54 9.93 29.09
CA GLN A 1106 0.14 10.38 30.43
C GLN A 1106 1.12 9.89 31.49
N GLY A 1107 1.30 10.68 32.55
CA GLY A 1107 2.06 10.24 33.73
C GLY A 1107 1.35 9.12 34.49
N GLY A 1108 2.14 8.21 35.05
CA GLY A 1108 1.66 7.10 35.85
C GLY A 1108 1.00 7.55 37.15
N ALA A 1109 -0.11 6.90 37.50
CA ALA A 1109 -0.86 7.23 38.69
C ALA A 1109 -0.08 6.90 39.97
N SER A 1110 -0.16 7.79 40.96
CA SER A 1110 0.27 7.53 42.35
C SER A 1110 -0.58 8.42 43.27
N PRO A 1111 -0.99 7.92 44.46
CA PRO A 1111 -1.82 8.70 45.38
C PRO A 1111 -1.19 10.02 45.82
N VAL A 1112 0.14 10.08 45.82
CA VAL A 1112 0.93 11.15 46.45
C VAL A 1112 2.02 11.71 45.54
N ALA A 1113 2.48 10.94 44.54
CA ALA A 1113 3.54 11.36 43.63
C ALA A 1113 3.29 10.88 42.19
N PRO A 1114 2.22 11.34 41.52
CA PRO A 1114 1.93 10.96 40.15
C PRO A 1114 3.02 11.44 39.20
N GLY A 1115 3.36 10.62 38.20
CA GLY A 1115 4.29 11.01 37.14
C GLY A 1115 3.75 12.20 36.35
N THR A 1116 4.65 12.95 35.68
CA THR A 1116 4.21 14.01 34.77
C THR A 1116 3.99 13.48 33.36
N ASP A 1117 3.07 14.08 32.62
CA ASP A 1117 2.84 13.79 31.21
C ASP A 1117 4.08 14.13 30.37
N GLY A 1118 4.26 13.42 29.25
CA GLY A 1118 5.26 13.77 28.23
C GLY A 1118 4.84 14.98 27.40
N ALA A 1119 5.71 15.41 26.49
CA ALA A 1119 5.37 16.41 25.48
C ALA A 1119 4.73 15.74 24.24
N PRO A 1120 3.77 16.39 23.56
CA PRO A 1120 3.32 15.94 22.25
C PRO A 1120 4.44 16.06 21.21
N GLY A 1121 4.34 15.29 20.13
CA GLY A 1121 5.28 15.36 19.02
C GLY A 1121 5.20 16.69 18.27
N PRO A 1122 6.29 17.14 17.62
CA PRO A 1122 6.24 18.29 16.73
C PRO A 1122 5.59 17.92 15.38
N GLU A 1123 4.86 18.87 14.79
CA GLU A 1123 4.25 18.73 13.46
C GLU A 1123 4.67 19.88 12.54
N GLY A 1124 4.95 19.60 11.26
CA GLY A 1124 5.13 20.63 10.25
C GLY A 1124 5.51 20.10 8.86
N ASP A 1125 5.37 20.96 7.85
CA ASP A 1125 5.83 20.65 6.50
C ASP A 1125 7.36 20.50 6.46
N VAL A 1126 8.07 21.46 7.07
CA VAL A 1126 9.52 21.44 7.23
C VAL A 1126 9.87 21.76 8.67
N LEU A 1127 10.48 20.80 9.37
CA LEU A 1127 11.01 20.95 10.72
C LEU A 1127 12.54 21.01 10.67
N SER A 1128 13.14 21.90 11.45
CA SER A 1128 14.59 22.06 11.54
C SER A 1128 14.98 22.23 13.01
N PHE A 1129 15.98 21.47 13.47
CA PHE A 1129 16.50 21.53 14.83
C PHE A 1129 18.02 21.67 14.88
#